data_AF-A0A5C5ZBF1-F1
#
_entry.id   AF-A0A5C5ZBF1-F1
#
_cell.length_a   1.000
_cell.length_b   1.000
_cell.length_c   1.000
_cell.angle_alpha   90.00
_cell.angle_beta   90.00
_cell.angle_gamma   90.00
#
_symmetry.space_group_name_H-M   'P 1'
#
loop_
_entity.id
_entity.type
_entity.pdbx_description
1 polymer ?
#
loop_
_entity_poly.entity_id
_entity_poly.type
_entity_poly.pdbx_seq_one_letter_code
_entity_poly.pdbx_strand_id
1 'polypeptide(L)'
;MRLIEIQRLFPACKWSSLAWVVAISMACSCFTPCEVHSQDAKRGLGAGDGSLANSVNSRWAYDWGYQNPNGYVGEYVPMFWSGGNLNTKINAIKGYGNVNYVLGFNEPERDKQANMTVANAIGQWATISNGFKNTGIKLVSPAVSDTVDGRAWLTDFMNQVDADPNLTVDEVAFHWYGTVNINNPTSAANSFLNRVDKYHNDYGRNVWVTEFAGIDWGNNYTDQQMQQWNATFMKTAIAGLESRDHVTRYGWWNHNNDSRLVTKNSYGLWRPTEAGDNYSSTITAGQTKDINGQNQGTDFFFLRGGGLINDGNALGNSAIGRVYAMRNNDGSDASSSIGGSGDFGLARWGSLTVEDGASLQKIGSNTVRLRDVDIFNDGEIRLMGGTSNQGSLWISGSGTNAVGSGSLRLDSGSNLRLGNAVDSTGFELPYDIDLRGGTVTIDGPGVKLTGESTVFRQSFFETNQDFMIAGNLVGNNGGIVKRGVATMTLQGMNSYVGYTTVNEGTLIVDGSVGGNNIIINSNGTLGGNGEIASKIDTNGGTVAPGSSTGTLTGGSADFAAGSRLSLELLSISDFDRLVLNGSLNVEAGTMLELILLDGFQPLVGDHFDVLDFTVFSGQFGTIEAPTLANGNWDFRRFQSDGIISVSAVPEPSALIAMLLCLAPIMIARRRRKLQKADSSALTTLTAPYRPFCS
;
A
#
# COMPACT_ATOMS: atom_id res chain seq x y z
N MET A 1 43.18 -32.23 -17.24
CA MET A 1 44.22 -31.70 -18.16
C MET A 1 44.17 -30.17 -18.07
N ARG A 2 45.20 -29.43 -17.64
CA ARG A 2 46.48 -29.76 -16.96
C ARG A 2 46.61 -28.85 -15.73
N LEU A 3 47.18 -29.34 -14.63
CA LEU A 3 47.68 -28.50 -13.53
C LEU A 3 49.08 -27.98 -13.90
N ILE A 4 49.48 -26.80 -13.39
CA ILE A 4 50.90 -26.45 -13.12
C ILE A 4 51.00 -25.71 -11.77
N GLU A 5 52.06 -26.06 -11.05
CA GLU A 5 52.33 -25.89 -9.62
C GLU A 5 53.87 -25.72 -9.47
N ILE A 6 54.48 -25.12 -8.44
CA ILE A 6 54.00 -24.50 -7.19
C ILE A 6 55.11 -23.61 -6.57
N GLN A 7 54.80 -22.76 -5.56
CA GLN A 7 55.76 -22.12 -4.60
C GLN A 7 56.77 -21.07 -5.14
N ARG A 8 57.46 -20.24 -4.32
CA ARG A 8 57.19 -19.50 -3.04
C ARG A 8 58.47 -18.71 -2.72
N LEU A 9 58.40 -17.44 -2.34
CA LEU A 9 59.38 -16.79 -1.43
C LEU A 9 58.68 -15.72 -0.58
N PHE A 10 58.84 -15.82 0.75
CA PHE A 10 58.41 -14.86 1.78
C PHE A 10 59.53 -14.74 2.84
N PRO A 11 59.67 -13.58 3.49
CA PRO A 11 59.39 -13.49 4.93
C PRO A 11 58.48 -12.27 5.25
N ALA A 12 57.44 -12.32 6.09
CA ALA A 12 57.38 -12.65 7.53
C ALA A 12 58.09 -11.57 8.41
N CYS A 13 57.52 -10.98 9.48
CA CYS A 13 56.22 -11.20 10.14
C CYS A 13 55.88 -10.07 11.16
N LYS A 14 54.67 -10.17 11.78
CA LYS A 14 54.09 -9.48 12.97
C LYS A 14 53.16 -8.28 12.70
N TRP A 15 51.88 -8.18 13.13
CA TRP A 15 50.77 -9.03 13.64
C TRP A 15 49.99 -8.19 14.69
N SER A 16 48.69 -7.92 14.48
CA SER A 16 47.63 -8.06 15.50
C SER A 16 46.23 -7.64 15.00
N SER A 17 45.23 -8.54 15.13
CA SER A 17 43.79 -8.30 15.41
C SER A 17 42.93 -7.30 14.58
N LEU A 18 41.64 -7.54 14.28
CA LEU A 18 40.80 -8.75 14.23
C LEU A 18 39.45 -8.40 13.53
N ALA A 19 38.92 -9.32 12.72
CA ALA A 19 37.50 -9.48 12.33
C ALA A 19 36.81 -8.50 11.31
N TRP A 20 35.91 -9.11 10.51
CA TRP A 20 34.81 -8.54 9.70
C TRP A 20 35.09 -7.75 8.41
N VAL A 21 35.52 -8.44 7.33
CA VAL A 21 35.10 -8.14 5.94
C VAL A 21 34.95 -9.41 5.09
N VAL A 22 33.78 -10.05 5.11
CA VAL A 22 33.30 -10.92 4.00
C VAL A 22 31.77 -10.91 4.00
N ALA A 23 31.15 -10.29 2.98
CA ALA A 23 29.87 -10.68 2.36
C ALA A 23 29.30 -9.55 1.45
N ILE A 24 30.10 -8.99 0.54
CA ILE A 24 29.52 -8.35 -0.66
C ILE A 24 29.26 -9.47 -1.67
N SER A 25 28.27 -10.29 -1.35
CA SER A 25 27.68 -11.23 -2.30
C SER A 25 26.76 -10.41 -3.20
N MET A 26 27.05 -10.43 -4.50
CA MET A 26 26.28 -9.68 -5.49
C MET A 26 24.79 -10.02 -5.34
N ALA A 27 23.97 -9.03 -4.99
CA ALA A 27 22.54 -9.06 -5.25
C ALA A 27 22.33 -8.92 -6.76
N CYS A 28 22.72 -9.95 -7.50
CA CYS A 28 22.27 -10.14 -8.86
C CYS A 28 20.79 -10.46 -8.74
N SER A 29 19.96 -9.42 -8.87
CA SER A 29 18.52 -9.58 -9.00
C SER A 29 18.27 -10.51 -10.17
N CYS A 30 17.99 -11.78 -9.88
CA CYS A 30 17.47 -12.70 -10.87
C CYS A 30 16.10 -12.16 -11.26
N PHE A 31 16.08 -11.35 -12.33
CA PHE A 31 14.94 -11.23 -13.19
C PHE A 31 14.70 -12.63 -13.76
N THR A 32 13.98 -13.46 -13.02
CA THR A 32 13.22 -14.55 -13.62
C THR A 32 12.42 -13.91 -14.75
N PRO A 33 12.53 -14.41 -16.00
CA PRO A 33 11.61 -14.00 -17.05
C PRO A 33 10.19 -14.10 -16.52
N CYS A 34 9.30 -13.20 -16.93
CA CYS A 34 7.94 -13.24 -16.41
C CYS A 34 7.23 -14.47 -16.99
N GLU A 35 7.24 -15.57 -16.24
CA GLU A 35 6.68 -16.83 -16.68
C GLU A 35 5.15 -16.77 -16.66
N VAL A 36 4.57 -17.22 -17.77
CA VAL A 36 3.14 -17.16 -18.06
C VAL A 36 2.56 -18.56 -17.83
N HIS A 37 1.58 -18.70 -16.94
CA HIS A 37 1.24 -20.01 -16.37
C HIS A 37 0.30 -20.86 -17.28
N SER A 38 0.41 -22.20 -17.19
CA SER A 38 0.35 -23.08 -18.36
C SER A 38 -1.02 -23.65 -18.79
N GLN A 39 -2.15 -23.21 -18.23
CA GLN A 39 -3.42 -23.95 -18.40
C GLN A 39 -4.14 -23.79 -19.76
N ASP A 40 -3.82 -22.74 -20.54
CA ASP A 40 -4.49 -22.44 -21.82
C ASP A 40 -3.49 -22.14 -22.96
N ALA A 41 -2.51 -23.03 -23.19
CA ALA A 41 -1.36 -22.76 -24.08
C ALA A 41 -1.74 -22.45 -25.56
N LYS A 42 -2.92 -22.88 -26.02
CA LYS A 42 -3.41 -22.66 -27.39
C LYS A 42 -4.05 -21.27 -27.58
N ARG A 43 -4.52 -20.65 -26.50
CA ARG A 43 -5.25 -19.36 -26.52
C ARG A 43 -4.36 -18.19 -26.91
N GLY A 44 -4.77 -17.45 -27.93
CA GLY A 44 -4.08 -16.24 -28.39
C GLY A 44 -5.01 -15.14 -28.89
N LEU A 45 -4.47 -14.12 -29.55
CA LEU A 45 -5.27 -13.01 -30.03
C LEU A 45 -4.66 -12.35 -31.28
N GLY A 46 -5.49 -12.09 -32.29
CA GLY A 46 -5.23 -11.03 -33.27
C GLY A 46 -5.42 -9.69 -32.57
N ALA A 47 -4.37 -9.19 -31.94
CA ALA A 47 -4.45 -8.12 -30.95
C ALA A 47 -4.25 -6.74 -31.56
N GLY A 48 -3.31 -6.57 -32.49
CA GLY A 48 -2.87 -5.25 -32.96
C GLY A 48 -1.99 -4.49 -31.96
N ASP A 49 -2.14 -4.71 -30.65
CA ASP A 49 -1.26 -4.17 -29.61
C ASP A 49 -1.03 -5.16 -28.45
N GLY A 50 0.15 -5.07 -27.82
CA GLY A 50 0.56 -5.98 -26.73
C GLY A 50 -0.21 -5.77 -25.42
N SER A 51 -0.74 -4.57 -25.15
CA SER A 51 -1.49 -4.29 -23.92
C SER A 51 -2.86 -4.95 -23.93
N LEU A 52 -3.54 -4.94 -25.09
CA LEU A 52 -4.77 -5.68 -25.32
C LEU A 52 -4.53 -7.20 -25.20
N ALA A 53 -3.49 -7.73 -25.83
CA ALA A 53 -3.13 -9.16 -25.72
C ALA A 53 -2.87 -9.59 -24.26
N ASN A 54 -2.08 -8.81 -23.51
CA ASN A 54 -1.82 -9.08 -22.10
C ASN A 54 -3.12 -9.06 -21.27
N SER A 55 -4.07 -8.18 -21.58
CA SER A 55 -5.31 -8.00 -20.78
C SER A 55 -6.28 -9.19 -20.78
N VAL A 56 -6.16 -10.10 -21.75
CA VAL A 56 -6.97 -11.34 -21.84
C VAL A 56 -6.13 -12.59 -21.54
N ASN A 57 -4.96 -12.43 -20.91
CA ASN A 57 -4.00 -13.51 -20.63
C ASN A 57 -3.64 -14.33 -21.89
N SER A 58 -3.50 -13.64 -23.03
CA SER A 58 -3.16 -14.23 -24.32
C SER A 58 -1.78 -14.89 -24.26
N ARG A 59 -1.63 -16.15 -24.65
CA ARG A 59 -0.34 -16.89 -24.59
C ARG A 59 0.53 -16.67 -25.83
N TRP A 60 -0.12 -16.34 -26.95
CA TRP A 60 0.52 -15.82 -28.15
C TRP A 60 -0.33 -14.69 -28.75
N ALA A 61 0.26 -13.83 -29.57
CA ALA A 61 -0.48 -12.78 -30.26
C ALA A 61 0.16 -12.42 -31.60
N TYR A 62 -0.63 -11.86 -32.50
CA TYR A 62 -0.17 -11.23 -33.73
C TYR A 62 -0.92 -9.92 -33.98
N ASP A 63 -0.39 -9.10 -34.88
CA ASP A 63 -0.85 -7.74 -35.18
C ASP A 63 -0.99 -7.48 -36.68
N TRP A 64 -1.11 -8.55 -37.48
CA TRP A 64 -1.02 -8.55 -38.95
C TRP A 64 0.30 -7.98 -39.51
N GLY A 65 1.24 -7.60 -38.65
CA GLY A 65 2.57 -7.14 -39.01
C GLY A 65 3.61 -8.24 -38.95
N TYR A 66 4.84 -7.87 -39.29
CA TYR A 66 6.05 -8.69 -39.08
C TYR A 66 6.99 -8.05 -38.05
N GLN A 67 6.57 -6.94 -37.43
CA GLN A 67 7.38 -6.11 -36.55
C GLN A 67 6.92 -6.31 -35.11
N ASN A 68 7.76 -6.91 -34.27
CA ASN A 68 7.39 -7.21 -32.88
C ASN A 68 6.89 -5.95 -32.11
N PRO A 69 5.64 -5.92 -31.62
CA PRO A 69 5.13 -4.82 -30.82
C PRO A 69 5.78 -4.81 -29.43
N ASN A 70 6.33 -3.66 -29.05
CA ASN A 70 6.92 -3.47 -27.73
C ASN A 70 5.90 -3.76 -26.61
N GLY A 71 6.30 -4.58 -25.63
CA GLY A 71 5.55 -4.76 -24.38
C GLY A 71 4.54 -5.92 -24.32
N TYR A 72 4.47 -6.77 -25.35
CA TYR A 72 3.76 -8.06 -25.21
C TYR A 72 4.59 -9.06 -24.40
N VAL A 73 3.95 -9.84 -23.50
CA VAL A 73 4.64 -10.77 -22.59
C VAL A 73 4.65 -12.22 -23.12
N GLY A 74 3.66 -12.60 -23.93
CA GLY A 74 3.58 -13.92 -24.55
C GLY A 74 4.38 -14.02 -25.86
N GLU A 75 4.13 -15.09 -26.63
CA GLU A 75 4.81 -15.30 -27.92
C GLU A 75 4.22 -14.40 -29.02
N TYR A 76 4.99 -13.42 -29.50
CA TYR A 76 4.63 -12.71 -30.72
C TYR A 76 4.85 -13.58 -31.96
N VAL A 77 3.81 -13.72 -32.77
CA VAL A 77 3.83 -14.48 -34.03
C VAL A 77 3.76 -13.50 -35.21
N PRO A 78 4.85 -13.26 -35.95
CA PRO A 78 4.83 -12.37 -37.11
C PRO A 78 4.04 -12.97 -38.28
N MET A 79 3.52 -12.10 -39.14
CA MET A 79 2.69 -12.42 -40.30
C MET A 79 3.21 -11.77 -41.59
N PHE A 80 3.16 -12.52 -42.70
CA PHE A 80 3.24 -11.95 -44.03
C PHE A 80 1.85 -11.56 -44.54
N TRP A 81 1.24 -10.48 -44.03
CA TRP A 81 -0.15 -10.12 -44.41
C TRP A 81 -0.40 -10.19 -45.92
N SER A 82 0.53 -9.64 -46.71
CA SER A 82 0.62 -9.89 -48.15
C SER A 82 2.09 -9.98 -48.59
N GLY A 83 2.28 -10.20 -49.90
CA GLY A 83 3.56 -10.29 -50.56
C GLY A 83 4.44 -9.03 -50.53
N GLY A 84 5.49 -9.02 -51.34
CA GLY A 84 6.43 -7.91 -51.50
C GLY A 84 7.41 -7.74 -50.33
N ASN A 85 8.61 -7.24 -50.63
CA ASN A 85 9.72 -6.99 -49.69
C ASN A 85 10.06 -8.20 -48.79
N LEU A 86 9.86 -9.42 -49.29
CA LEU A 86 9.94 -10.66 -48.50
C LEU A 86 11.31 -10.84 -47.83
N ASN A 87 12.42 -10.64 -48.55
CA ASN A 87 13.77 -10.77 -47.96
C ASN A 87 14.00 -9.81 -46.78
N THR A 88 13.46 -8.59 -46.84
CA THR A 88 13.52 -7.62 -45.72
C THR A 88 12.71 -8.11 -44.53
N LYS A 89 11.47 -8.56 -44.76
CA LYS A 89 10.59 -9.12 -43.73
C LYS A 89 11.20 -10.38 -43.09
N ILE A 90 11.72 -11.32 -43.89
CA ILE A 90 12.40 -12.56 -43.44
C ILE A 90 13.61 -12.22 -42.57
N ASN A 91 14.46 -11.29 -43.00
CA ASN A 91 15.64 -10.89 -42.23
C ASN A 91 15.28 -10.19 -40.91
N ALA A 92 14.20 -9.41 -40.88
CA ALA A 92 13.68 -8.81 -39.64
C ALA A 92 13.17 -9.89 -38.68
N ILE A 93 12.35 -10.84 -39.15
CA ILE A 93 11.83 -11.95 -38.34
C ILE A 93 12.95 -12.82 -37.77
N LYS A 94 13.96 -13.16 -38.57
CA LYS A 94 15.17 -13.89 -38.11
C LYS A 94 16.02 -13.11 -37.10
N GLY A 95 15.84 -11.80 -37.01
CA GLY A 95 16.48 -10.96 -35.99
C GLY A 95 15.84 -11.10 -34.61
N TYR A 96 14.67 -11.74 -34.50
CA TYR A 96 14.00 -12.00 -33.23
C TYR A 96 14.52 -13.29 -32.59
N GLY A 97 14.91 -13.24 -31.33
CA GLY A 97 15.54 -14.36 -30.63
C GLY A 97 14.60 -15.49 -30.19
N ASN A 98 13.29 -15.33 -30.37
CA ASN A 98 12.25 -16.17 -29.75
C ASN A 98 10.99 -16.34 -30.62
N VAL A 99 11.13 -16.49 -31.94
CA VAL A 99 10.02 -16.81 -32.85
C VAL A 99 10.01 -18.30 -33.18
N ASN A 100 8.89 -19.00 -32.92
CA ASN A 100 8.73 -20.41 -33.30
C ASN A 100 7.86 -20.59 -34.56
N TYR A 101 7.02 -19.60 -34.90
CA TYR A 101 6.03 -19.66 -35.97
C TYR A 101 5.99 -18.37 -36.80
N VAL A 102 5.63 -18.47 -38.07
CA VAL A 102 5.27 -17.33 -38.92
C VAL A 102 3.96 -17.61 -39.66
N LEU A 103 3.04 -16.65 -39.65
CA LEU A 103 1.77 -16.71 -40.36
C LEU A 103 1.93 -16.29 -41.83
N GLY A 104 1.22 -16.98 -42.73
CA GLY A 104 1.17 -16.67 -44.15
C GLY A 104 0.28 -15.47 -44.51
N PHE A 105 -0.18 -15.43 -45.77
CA PHE A 105 -0.98 -14.33 -46.31
C PHE A 105 -2.39 -14.27 -45.70
N ASN A 106 -2.91 -13.05 -45.51
CA ASN A 106 -4.20 -12.77 -44.88
C ASN A 106 -5.33 -12.71 -45.90
N GLU A 107 -6.24 -13.68 -45.86
CA GLU A 107 -7.41 -13.80 -46.74
C GLU A 107 -7.09 -13.52 -48.22
N PRO A 108 -6.10 -14.24 -48.81
CA PRO A 108 -5.60 -13.96 -50.15
C PRO A 108 -6.65 -14.08 -51.26
N GLU A 109 -7.74 -14.81 -51.03
CA GLU A 109 -8.87 -14.91 -51.94
C GLU A 109 -9.71 -13.63 -52.05
N ARG A 110 -9.55 -12.66 -51.14
CA ARG A 110 -10.42 -11.47 -51.04
C ARG A 110 -9.78 -10.23 -51.63
N ASP A 111 -10.57 -9.51 -52.42
CA ASP A 111 -10.21 -8.29 -53.16
C ASP A 111 -9.68 -7.14 -52.29
N LYS A 112 -10.20 -7.02 -51.05
CA LYS A 112 -9.86 -5.99 -50.07
C LYS A 112 -8.85 -6.43 -48.99
N GLN A 113 -8.34 -7.65 -49.10
CA GLN A 113 -7.34 -8.20 -48.19
C GLN A 113 -6.02 -8.38 -48.95
N ALA A 114 -5.27 -9.47 -48.78
CA ALA A 114 -4.01 -9.66 -49.48
C ALA A 114 -4.16 -9.75 -51.01
N ASN A 115 -5.34 -10.15 -51.53
CA ASN A 115 -5.73 -10.14 -52.93
C ASN A 115 -4.68 -10.78 -53.86
N MET A 116 -4.47 -12.09 -53.71
CA MET A 116 -3.43 -12.86 -54.38
C MET A 116 -4.03 -14.04 -55.12
N THR A 117 -3.68 -14.22 -56.40
CA THR A 117 -3.95 -15.50 -57.07
C THR A 117 -3.06 -16.60 -56.47
N VAL A 118 -3.52 -17.85 -56.50
CA VAL A 118 -2.73 -19.00 -56.01
C VAL A 118 -1.34 -19.04 -56.66
N ALA A 119 -1.24 -18.83 -57.98
CA ALA A 119 0.04 -18.80 -58.69
C ALA A 119 0.98 -17.67 -58.21
N ASN A 120 0.44 -16.50 -57.86
CA ASN A 120 1.24 -15.42 -57.27
C ASN A 120 1.70 -15.77 -55.84
N ALA A 121 0.80 -16.34 -55.04
CA ALA A 121 1.11 -16.78 -53.69
C ALA A 121 2.18 -17.87 -53.67
N ILE A 122 2.11 -18.89 -54.53
CA ILE A 122 3.11 -19.96 -54.65
C ILE A 122 4.50 -19.40 -55.02
N GLY A 123 4.58 -18.51 -56.02
CA GLY A 123 5.86 -17.87 -56.40
C GLY A 123 6.49 -17.06 -55.26
N GLN A 124 5.68 -16.46 -54.40
CA GLN A 124 6.15 -15.76 -53.20
C GLN A 124 6.43 -16.71 -52.03
N TRP A 125 5.66 -17.80 -51.90
CA TRP A 125 5.85 -18.84 -50.89
C TRP A 125 7.16 -19.61 -51.06
N ALA A 126 7.65 -19.76 -52.30
CA ALA A 126 9.00 -20.28 -52.57
C ALA A 126 10.10 -19.42 -51.91
N THR A 127 9.94 -18.10 -51.89
CA THR A 127 10.88 -17.18 -51.22
C THR A 127 10.78 -17.31 -49.69
N ILE A 128 9.57 -17.47 -49.15
CA ILE A 128 9.35 -17.67 -47.71
C ILE A 128 9.91 -19.03 -47.25
N SER A 129 9.57 -20.12 -47.95
CA SER A 129 10.02 -21.49 -47.67
C SER A 129 11.54 -21.61 -47.70
N ASN A 130 12.19 -21.12 -48.76
CA ASN A 130 13.65 -21.07 -48.82
C ASN A 130 14.24 -20.10 -47.78
N GLY A 131 13.53 -19.01 -47.48
CA GLY A 131 13.89 -18.04 -46.46
C GLY A 131 14.04 -18.65 -45.06
N PHE A 132 13.09 -19.48 -44.62
CA PHE A 132 13.11 -20.10 -43.28
C PHE A 132 13.69 -21.52 -43.23
N LYS A 133 14.15 -22.06 -44.36
CA LYS A 133 14.80 -23.37 -44.44
C LYS A 133 15.93 -23.50 -43.40
N ASN A 134 15.90 -24.59 -42.63
CA ASN A 134 16.85 -24.91 -41.55
C ASN A 134 16.89 -23.94 -40.36
N THR A 135 15.91 -23.03 -40.19
CA THR A 135 15.84 -22.16 -39.00
C THR A 135 15.17 -22.82 -37.79
N GLY A 136 14.36 -23.87 -38.02
CA GLY A 136 13.47 -24.46 -37.00
C GLY A 136 12.17 -23.70 -36.79
N ILE A 137 12.00 -22.53 -37.43
CA ILE A 137 10.77 -21.73 -37.42
C ILE A 137 9.76 -22.38 -38.37
N LYS A 138 8.56 -22.67 -37.85
CA LYS A 138 7.47 -23.28 -38.62
C LYS A 138 6.70 -22.25 -39.45
N LEU A 139 6.26 -22.66 -40.64
CA LEU A 139 5.46 -21.87 -41.55
C LEU A 139 4.00 -22.31 -41.50
N VAL A 140 3.13 -21.41 -41.05
CA VAL A 140 1.67 -21.61 -41.07
C VAL A 140 1.13 -21.10 -42.40
N SER A 141 0.19 -21.81 -43.02
CA SER A 141 -0.37 -21.47 -44.33
C SER A 141 -0.93 -20.04 -44.42
N PRO A 142 -1.19 -19.52 -45.62
CA PRO A 142 -2.14 -18.44 -45.79
C PRO A 142 -3.46 -18.75 -45.08
N ALA A 143 -4.01 -17.77 -44.38
CA ALA A 143 -5.23 -17.88 -43.60
C ALA A 143 -6.41 -17.33 -44.42
N VAL A 144 -7.19 -18.23 -45.02
CA VAL A 144 -8.36 -17.88 -45.83
C VAL A 144 -9.61 -17.66 -44.97
N SER A 145 -10.56 -16.82 -45.41
CA SER A 145 -11.93 -16.89 -44.88
C SER A 145 -12.54 -18.25 -45.18
N ASP A 146 -13.34 -18.80 -44.26
CA ASP A 146 -14.09 -20.05 -44.46
C ASP A 146 -15.30 -19.93 -45.42
N THR A 147 -15.10 -19.28 -46.56
CA THR A 147 -16.07 -19.19 -47.67
C THR A 147 -15.87 -20.34 -48.67
N VAL A 148 -16.77 -20.46 -49.66
CA VAL A 148 -16.58 -21.42 -50.77
C VAL A 148 -15.28 -21.12 -51.51
N ASP A 149 -15.05 -19.84 -51.84
CA ASP A 149 -13.90 -19.40 -52.62
C ASP A 149 -12.59 -19.52 -51.82
N GLY A 150 -12.59 -19.19 -50.52
CA GLY A 150 -11.41 -19.34 -49.66
C GLY A 150 -10.98 -20.80 -49.49
N ARG A 151 -11.94 -21.72 -49.29
CA ARG A 151 -11.62 -23.16 -49.25
C ARG A 151 -11.12 -23.70 -50.59
N ALA A 152 -11.66 -23.22 -51.72
CA ALA A 152 -11.16 -23.60 -53.04
C ALA A 152 -9.73 -23.08 -53.26
N TRP A 153 -9.47 -21.82 -52.93
CA TRP A 153 -8.16 -21.18 -53.01
C TRP A 153 -7.11 -21.94 -52.19
N LEU A 154 -7.43 -22.29 -50.93
CA LEU A 154 -6.50 -23.03 -50.07
C LEU A 154 -6.26 -24.45 -50.57
N THR A 155 -7.29 -25.12 -51.10
CA THR A 155 -7.14 -26.44 -51.74
C THR A 155 -6.12 -26.39 -52.87
N ASP A 156 -6.27 -25.43 -53.79
CA ASP A 156 -5.38 -25.26 -54.94
C ASP A 156 -3.96 -24.84 -54.56
N PHE A 157 -3.81 -24.06 -53.48
CA PHE A 157 -2.51 -23.68 -52.91
C PHE A 157 -1.81 -24.88 -52.27
N MET A 158 -2.49 -25.61 -51.38
CA MET A 158 -1.92 -26.76 -50.68
C MET A 158 -1.57 -27.90 -51.65
N ASN A 159 -2.39 -28.15 -52.68
CA ASN A 159 -2.06 -29.11 -53.75
C ASN A 159 -0.75 -28.76 -54.47
N GLN A 160 -0.42 -27.47 -54.64
CA GLN A 160 0.84 -27.04 -55.26
C GLN A 160 2.02 -27.08 -54.28
N VAL A 161 1.79 -26.80 -53.00
CA VAL A 161 2.80 -27.01 -51.94
C VAL A 161 3.17 -28.49 -51.83
N ASP A 162 2.19 -29.38 -51.79
CA ASP A 162 2.41 -30.83 -51.64
C ASP A 162 3.01 -31.49 -52.90
N ALA A 163 2.95 -30.80 -54.05
CA ALA A 163 3.58 -31.23 -55.30
C ALA A 163 5.04 -30.76 -55.47
N ASP A 164 5.52 -29.77 -54.69
CA ASP A 164 6.90 -29.25 -54.78
C ASP A 164 7.66 -29.45 -53.46
N PRO A 165 8.67 -30.35 -53.41
CA PRO A 165 9.44 -30.62 -52.19
C PRO A 165 10.33 -29.44 -51.72
N ASN A 166 10.33 -28.30 -52.42
CA ASN A 166 11.00 -27.07 -52.00
C ASN A 166 10.08 -26.09 -51.27
N LEU A 167 8.76 -26.34 -51.28
CA LEU A 167 7.77 -25.56 -50.53
C LEU A 167 7.52 -26.21 -49.18
N THR A 168 7.18 -25.41 -48.18
CA THR A 168 6.92 -25.91 -46.82
C THR A 168 5.73 -25.19 -46.20
N VAL A 169 4.76 -25.98 -45.73
CA VAL A 169 3.67 -25.55 -44.84
C VAL A 169 3.60 -26.62 -43.76
N ASP A 170 3.92 -26.24 -42.53
CA ASP A 170 3.94 -27.12 -41.37
C ASP A 170 2.53 -27.28 -40.78
N GLU A 171 1.78 -26.18 -40.70
CA GLU A 171 0.46 -26.10 -40.07
C GLU A 171 -0.49 -25.23 -40.91
N VAL A 172 -1.80 -25.45 -40.85
CA VAL A 172 -2.80 -24.82 -41.73
C VAL A 172 -3.65 -23.83 -40.95
N ALA A 173 -3.81 -22.60 -41.44
CA ALA A 173 -4.64 -21.56 -40.84
C ALA A 173 -5.92 -21.28 -41.63
N PHE A 174 -6.98 -20.87 -40.93
CA PHE A 174 -8.18 -20.29 -41.52
C PHE A 174 -8.89 -19.34 -40.56
N HIS A 175 -9.77 -18.50 -41.11
CA HIS A 175 -10.62 -17.57 -40.36
C HIS A 175 -12.09 -18.01 -40.41
N TRP A 176 -12.80 -17.89 -39.29
CA TRP A 176 -14.21 -18.26 -39.19
C TRP A 176 -15.08 -17.15 -38.60
N TYR A 177 -16.02 -16.66 -39.40
CA TYR A 177 -17.02 -15.69 -38.94
C TYR A 177 -18.41 -16.29 -39.07
N GLY A 178 -19.03 -16.60 -37.92
CA GLY A 178 -20.25 -17.40 -37.86
C GLY A 178 -21.52 -16.66 -38.26
N THR A 179 -22.36 -17.32 -39.07
CA THR A 179 -23.74 -16.86 -39.29
C THR A 179 -24.53 -16.97 -37.99
N VAL A 180 -24.99 -15.82 -37.47
CA VAL A 180 -25.66 -15.75 -36.17
C VAL A 180 -27.11 -16.20 -36.28
N ASN A 181 -27.40 -17.41 -35.78
CA ASN A 181 -28.74 -17.71 -35.25
C ASN A 181 -28.71 -17.46 -33.75
N ILE A 182 -29.32 -16.34 -33.32
CA ILE A 182 -29.27 -15.87 -31.94
C ILE A 182 -29.81 -16.92 -30.93
N ASN A 183 -30.72 -17.79 -31.38
CA ASN A 183 -31.36 -18.80 -30.54
C ASN A 183 -30.54 -20.10 -30.36
N ASN A 184 -29.40 -20.28 -31.06
CA ASN A 184 -28.65 -21.54 -31.01
C ASN A 184 -27.11 -21.39 -31.14
N PRO A 185 -26.46 -20.64 -30.22
CA PRO A 185 -25.00 -20.50 -30.18
C PRO A 185 -24.25 -21.84 -30.06
N THR A 186 -24.78 -22.80 -29.29
CA THR A 186 -24.14 -24.12 -29.09
C THR A 186 -24.06 -24.94 -30.37
N SER A 187 -25.08 -24.93 -31.23
CA SER A 187 -25.03 -25.63 -32.52
C SER A 187 -24.13 -24.92 -33.53
N ALA A 188 -23.99 -23.59 -33.44
CA ALA A 188 -22.99 -22.86 -34.21
C ALA A 188 -21.57 -23.24 -33.76
N ALA A 189 -21.30 -23.35 -32.46
CA ALA A 189 -20.03 -23.81 -31.91
C ALA A 189 -19.68 -25.24 -32.38
N ASN A 190 -20.63 -26.18 -32.32
CA ASN A 190 -20.42 -27.53 -32.85
C ASN A 190 -20.16 -27.54 -34.36
N SER A 191 -20.83 -26.69 -35.13
CA SER A 191 -20.62 -26.56 -36.57
C SER A 191 -19.25 -25.96 -36.93
N PHE A 192 -18.76 -25.02 -36.12
CA PHE A 192 -17.40 -24.48 -36.18
C PHE A 192 -16.36 -25.55 -35.83
N LEU A 193 -16.55 -26.31 -34.75
CA LEU A 193 -15.63 -27.39 -34.37
C LEU A 193 -15.55 -28.49 -35.45
N ASN A 194 -16.69 -28.88 -36.04
CA ASN A 194 -16.71 -29.78 -37.19
C ASN A 194 -15.97 -29.21 -38.41
N ARG A 195 -15.87 -27.87 -38.55
CA ARG A 195 -15.05 -27.23 -39.59
C ARG A 195 -13.56 -27.34 -39.27
N VAL A 196 -13.16 -27.09 -38.01
CA VAL A 196 -11.77 -27.28 -37.55
C VAL A 196 -11.31 -28.72 -37.83
N ASP A 197 -12.11 -29.72 -37.45
CA ASP A 197 -11.83 -31.13 -37.74
C ASP A 197 -11.70 -31.39 -39.25
N LYS A 198 -12.53 -30.74 -40.08
CA LYS A 198 -12.46 -30.87 -41.54
C LYS A 198 -11.15 -30.29 -42.12
N TYR A 199 -10.68 -29.13 -41.67
CA TYR A 199 -9.38 -28.59 -42.11
C TYR A 199 -8.23 -29.55 -41.77
N HIS A 200 -8.25 -30.17 -40.58
CA HIS A 200 -7.26 -31.19 -40.23
C HIS A 200 -7.33 -32.40 -41.17
N ASN A 201 -8.52 -32.95 -41.38
CA ASN A 201 -8.75 -34.15 -42.20
C ASN A 201 -8.44 -33.93 -43.69
N ASP A 202 -8.68 -32.73 -44.23
CA ASP A 202 -8.45 -32.40 -45.64
C ASP A 202 -6.95 -32.28 -45.97
N TYR A 203 -6.12 -31.80 -45.02
CA TYR A 203 -4.71 -31.45 -45.28
C TYR A 203 -3.68 -32.29 -44.50
N GLY A 204 -4.11 -33.15 -43.57
CA GLY A 204 -3.24 -34.02 -42.77
C GLY A 204 -2.29 -33.28 -41.81
N ARG A 205 -2.60 -32.02 -41.47
CA ARG A 205 -1.74 -31.08 -40.74
C ARG A 205 -2.43 -30.51 -39.51
N ASN A 206 -1.66 -30.03 -38.54
CA ASN A 206 -2.21 -29.28 -37.40
C ASN A 206 -2.86 -27.97 -37.86
N VAL A 207 -3.84 -27.51 -37.10
CA VAL A 207 -4.74 -26.42 -37.45
C VAL A 207 -4.57 -25.23 -36.50
N TRP A 208 -4.46 -24.04 -37.09
CA TRP A 208 -4.60 -22.75 -36.44
C TRP A 208 -5.95 -22.14 -36.82
N VAL A 209 -6.67 -21.62 -35.84
CA VAL A 209 -7.81 -20.73 -36.10
C VAL A 209 -7.37 -19.32 -35.74
N THR A 210 -6.75 -18.60 -36.67
CA THR A 210 -6.11 -17.30 -36.38
C THR A 210 -7.12 -16.21 -36.04
N GLU A 211 -8.32 -16.27 -36.62
CA GLU A 211 -9.45 -15.38 -36.30
C GLU A 211 -10.75 -16.19 -36.20
N PHE A 212 -11.49 -16.04 -35.10
CA PHE A 212 -12.89 -16.46 -35.06
C PHE A 212 -13.76 -15.62 -34.13
N ALA A 213 -15.03 -15.44 -34.53
CA ALA A 213 -16.11 -14.85 -33.74
C ALA A 213 -17.49 -15.12 -34.37
N GLY A 214 -18.57 -14.98 -33.58
CA GLY A 214 -19.89 -14.66 -34.13
C GLY A 214 -20.01 -13.16 -34.38
N ILE A 215 -20.39 -12.78 -35.60
CA ILE A 215 -20.58 -11.38 -36.01
C ILE A 215 -21.88 -11.28 -36.81
N ASP A 216 -22.77 -10.38 -36.41
CA ASP A 216 -23.97 -10.04 -37.14
C ASP A 216 -23.71 -8.90 -38.12
N TRP A 217 -23.12 -9.25 -39.27
CA TRP A 217 -22.86 -8.32 -40.37
C TRP A 217 -24.09 -7.57 -40.90
N GLY A 218 -25.31 -7.98 -40.53
CA GLY A 218 -26.55 -7.29 -40.89
C GLY A 218 -27.04 -6.25 -39.87
N ASN A 219 -26.43 -6.17 -38.67
CA ASN A 219 -26.88 -5.33 -37.55
C ASN A 219 -28.38 -5.55 -37.20
N ASN A 220 -28.82 -6.82 -37.19
CA ASN A 220 -30.16 -7.27 -36.82
C ASN A 220 -30.35 -7.36 -35.30
N TYR A 221 -29.26 -7.58 -34.55
CA TYR A 221 -29.22 -7.72 -33.10
C TYR A 221 -28.42 -6.59 -32.44
N THR A 222 -28.59 -6.39 -31.13
CA THR A 222 -27.79 -5.42 -30.36
C THR A 222 -26.46 -6.01 -29.92
N ASP A 223 -25.46 -5.17 -29.68
CA ASP A 223 -24.16 -5.53 -29.11
C ASP A 223 -24.32 -6.44 -27.87
N GLN A 224 -25.30 -6.16 -27.00
CA GLN A 224 -25.56 -6.99 -25.80
C GLN A 224 -26.03 -8.41 -26.16
N GLN A 225 -26.95 -8.55 -27.11
CA GLN A 225 -27.41 -9.87 -27.57
C GLN A 225 -26.27 -10.66 -28.21
N MET A 226 -25.42 -9.97 -28.98
CA MET A 226 -24.24 -10.57 -29.62
C MET A 226 -23.16 -10.99 -28.62
N GLN A 227 -22.92 -10.18 -27.58
CA GLN A 227 -22.03 -10.52 -26.48
C GLN A 227 -22.51 -11.75 -25.70
N GLN A 228 -23.81 -11.85 -25.40
CA GLN A 228 -24.44 -13.02 -24.77
C GLN A 228 -24.34 -14.29 -25.63
N TRP A 229 -24.54 -14.13 -26.93
CA TRP A 229 -24.39 -15.21 -27.90
C TRP A 229 -22.94 -15.71 -27.96
N ASN A 230 -21.97 -14.80 -28.08
CA ASN A 230 -20.54 -15.10 -28.15
C ASN A 230 -20.04 -15.73 -26.84
N ALA A 231 -20.49 -15.23 -25.68
CA ALA A 231 -20.24 -15.84 -24.38
C ALA A 231 -20.72 -17.30 -24.31
N THR A 232 -21.94 -17.58 -24.81
CA THR A 232 -22.50 -18.94 -24.83
C THR A 232 -21.81 -19.85 -25.84
N PHE A 233 -21.47 -19.33 -27.02
CA PHE A 233 -20.70 -20.01 -28.06
C PHE A 233 -19.32 -20.44 -27.54
N MET A 234 -18.61 -19.53 -26.86
CA MET A 234 -17.26 -19.79 -26.35
C MET A 234 -17.17 -20.92 -25.33
N LYS A 235 -18.18 -21.10 -24.47
CA LYS A 235 -18.24 -22.23 -23.52
C LYS A 235 -18.11 -23.60 -24.20
N THR A 236 -18.64 -23.74 -25.42
CA THR A 236 -18.51 -24.96 -26.22
C THR A 236 -17.28 -24.92 -27.13
N ALA A 237 -17.04 -23.80 -27.82
CA ALA A 237 -15.96 -23.68 -28.78
C ALA A 237 -14.56 -23.79 -28.14
N ILE A 238 -14.31 -23.11 -27.02
CA ILE A 238 -12.99 -23.12 -26.35
C ILE A 238 -12.68 -24.52 -25.81
N ALA A 239 -13.60 -25.15 -25.08
CA ALA A 239 -13.44 -26.51 -24.59
C ALA A 239 -13.22 -27.52 -25.74
N GLY A 240 -13.88 -27.31 -26.87
CA GLY A 240 -13.68 -28.09 -28.10
C GLY A 240 -12.32 -27.88 -28.76
N LEU A 241 -11.78 -26.67 -28.76
CA LEU A 241 -10.45 -26.35 -29.30
C LEU A 241 -9.33 -26.88 -28.40
N GLU A 242 -9.45 -26.69 -27.08
CA GLU A 242 -8.46 -27.18 -26.11
C GLU A 242 -8.37 -28.71 -26.11
N SER A 243 -9.50 -29.43 -26.23
CA SER A 243 -9.53 -30.90 -26.28
C SER A 243 -9.04 -31.54 -27.59
N ARG A 244 -8.73 -30.77 -28.64
CA ARG A 244 -8.24 -31.28 -29.93
C ARG A 244 -6.73 -31.21 -30.05
N ASP A 245 -6.05 -32.35 -30.05
CA ASP A 245 -4.58 -32.42 -30.18
C ASP A 245 -4.06 -31.82 -31.50
N HIS A 246 -4.85 -31.91 -32.58
CA HIS A 246 -4.51 -31.31 -33.87
C HIS A 246 -4.76 -29.79 -33.93
N VAL A 247 -5.40 -29.18 -32.92
CA VAL A 247 -5.46 -27.72 -32.78
C VAL A 247 -4.28 -27.29 -31.94
N THR A 248 -3.37 -26.53 -32.55
CA THR A 248 -2.17 -26.01 -31.89
C THR A 248 -2.37 -24.60 -31.38
N ARG A 249 -3.20 -23.79 -32.04
CA ARG A 249 -3.50 -22.39 -31.66
C ARG A 249 -4.90 -21.94 -32.09
N TYR A 250 -5.48 -21.01 -31.33
CA TYR A 250 -6.66 -20.26 -31.75
C TYR A 250 -6.62 -18.80 -31.26
N GLY A 251 -7.10 -17.86 -32.07
CA GLY A 251 -7.13 -16.44 -31.80
C GLY A 251 -8.55 -15.87 -31.98
N TRP A 252 -9.10 -15.28 -30.92
CA TRP A 252 -10.44 -14.67 -31.00
C TRP A 252 -10.40 -13.31 -31.70
N TRP A 253 -11.44 -12.97 -32.47
CA TRP A 253 -11.55 -11.66 -33.10
C TRP A 253 -12.16 -10.62 -32.15
N ASN A 254 -11.35 -9.73 -31.61
CA ASN A 254 -11.77 -8.70 -30.63
C ASN A 254 -12.24 -7.37 -31.26
N HIS A 255 -12.03 -7.14 -32.56
CA HIS A 255 -12.11 -5.79 -33.15
C HIS A 255 -13.50 -5.38 -33.66
N ASN A 256 -14.54 -6.17 -33.41
CA ASN A 256 -15.95 -5.82 -33.62
C ASN A 256 -16.65 -5.68 -32.25
N ASN A 257 -17.66 -4.83 -32.12
CA ASN A 257 -18.43 -4.70 -30.88
C ASN A 257 -19.16 -5.99 -30.48
N ASP A 258 -19.66 -6.76 -31.45
CA ASP A 258 -20.33 -8.05 -31.22
C ASP A 258 -19.46 -9.04 -30.42
N SER A 259 -18.16 -8.99 -30.69
CA SER A 259 -17.17 -9.98 -30.26
C SER A 259 -16.09 -9.39 -29.36
N ARG A 260 -16.16 -8.10 -29.01
CA ARG A 260 -15.19 -7.40 -28.17
C ARG A 260 -15.07 -8.11 -26.82
N LEU A 261 -13.85 -8.52 -26.46
CA LEU A 261 -13.54 -9.19 -25.20
C LEU A 261 -13.31 -8.20 -24.06
N VAL A 262 -12.71 -7.04 -24.34
CA VAL A 262 -12.38 -6.05 -23.29
C VAL A 262 -12.72 -4.63 -23.71
N THR A 263 -13.10 -3.82 -22.72
CA THR A 263 -13.26 -2.37 -22.82
C THR A 263 -12.42 -1.68 -21.74
N LYS A 264 -12.22 -0.37 -21.85
CA LYS A 264 -11.52 0.39 -20.80
C LYS A 264 -12.52 0.98 -19.80
N ASN A 265 -12.19 0.93 -18.52
CA ASN A 265 -12.93 1.60 -17.45
C ASN A 265 -12.54 3.10 -17.34
N SER A 266 -13.06 3.79 -16.33
CA SER A 266 -12.77 5.20 -15.99
C SER A 266 -11.28 5.51 -15.84
N TYR A 267 -10.50 4.57 -15.29
CA TYR A 267 -9.04 4.67 -15.14
C TYR A 267 -8.25 4.27 -16.40
N GLY A 268 -8.93 3.96 -17.50
CA GLY A 268 -8.30 3.48 -18.74
C GLY A 268 -7.81 2.03 -18.68
N LEU A 269 -8.12 1.30 -17.60
CA LEU A 269 -7.75 -0.10 -17.40
C LEU A 269 -8.68 -1.01 -18.19
N TRP A 270 -8.14 -2.08 -18.77
CA TRP A 270 -8.92 -3.11 -19.44
C TRP A 270 -9.78 -3.90 -18.45
N ARG A 271 -11.06 -4.06 -18.76
CA ARG A 271 -12.00 -4.96 -18.09
C ARG A 271 -12.71 -5.87 -19.12
N PRO A 272 -13.04 -7.12 -18.76
CA PRO A 272 -13.80 -8.00 -19.62
C PRO A 272 -15.25 -7.53 -19.84
N THR A 273 -15.73 -7.77 -21.06
CA THR A 273 -17.14 -7.83 -21.43
C THR A 273 -17.74 -9.19 -21.04
N GLU A 274 -19.02 -9.43 -21.32
CA GLU A 274 -19.64 -10.75 -21.10
C GLU A 274 -18.99 -11.85 -21.98
N ALA A 275 -18.58 -11.51 -23.20
CA ALA A 275 -17.74 -12.40 -24.03
C ALA A 275 -16.34 -12.57 -23.39
N GLY A 276 -15.73 -11.48 -22.95
CA GLY A 276 -14.43 -11.45 -22.27
C GLY A 276 -14.33 -12.31 -21.02
N ASP A 277 -15.40 -12.35 -20.22
CA ASP A 277 -15.48 -13.14 -19.00
C ASP A 277 -15.28 -14.64 -19.29
N ASN A 278 -15.73 -15.11 -20.46
CA ASN A 278 -15.60 -16.50 -20.87
C ASN A 278 -14.23 -16.78 -21.52
N TYR A 279 -13.67 -15.83 -22.28
CA TYR A 279 -12.36 -16.00 -22.92
C TYR A 279 -11.19 -15.95 -21.92
N SER A 280 -11.28 -15.02 -20.97
CA SER A 280 -10.26 -14.77 -19.94
C SER A 280 -10.48 -15.57 -18.65
N SER A 281 -11.51 -16.44 -18.63
CA SER A 281 -11.89 -17.31 -17.50
C SER A 281 -12.10 -16.57 -16.17
N THR A 282 -12.98 -15.56 -16.19
CA THR A 282 -13.41 -14.82 -15.00
C THR A 282 -14.01 -15.76 -13.96
N ILE A 283 -13.57 -15.62 -12.71
CA ILE A 283 -13.97 -16.49 -11.59
C ILE A 283 -15.26 -15.92 -11.00
N THR A 284 -16.37 -16.62 -11.21
CA THR A 284 -17.71 -16.16 -10.82
C THR A 284 -18.14 -16.66 -9.44
N ALA A 285 -19.26 -16.16 -8.92
CA ALA A 285 -19.89 -16.62 -7.69
C ALA A 285 -19.98 -18.16 -7.61
N GLY A 286 -19.58 -18.71 -6.46
CA GLY A 286 -19.50 -20.16 -6.22
C GLY A 286 -18.25 -20.85 -6.78
N GLN A 287 -17.39 -20.16 -7.54
CA GLN A 287 -16.11 -20.68 -8.01
C GLN A 287 -14.95 -20.20 -7.13
N THR A 288 -13.87 -20.97 -7.09
CA THR A 288 -12.61 -20.57 -6.44
C THR A 288 -11.44 -21.12 -7.24
N LYS A 289 -10.48 -20.26 -7.55
CA LYS A 289 -9.19 -20.62 -8.14
C LYS A 289 -8.16 -20.69 -7.02
N ASP A 290 -7.68 -21.89 -6.72
CA ASP A 290 -6.45 -22.07 -5.96
C ASP A 290 -5.25 -22.06 -6.92
N ILE A 291 -4.24 -21.24 -6.62
CA ILE A 291 -2.95 -21.23 -7.33
C ILE A 291 -1.97 -22.26 -6.75
N ASN A 292 -2.25 -22.85 -5.59
CA ASN A 292 -1.54 -23.98 -4.99
C ASN A 292 0.00 -23.89 -5.07
N GLY A 293 0.55 -22.78 -4.59
CA GLY A 293 1.99 -22.52 -4.58
C GLY A 293 2.63 -22.37 -5.96
N GLN A 294 1.86 -22.12 -7.02
CA GLN A 294 2.38 -21.83 -8.36
C GLN A 294 2.39 -20.32 -8.63
N ASN A 295 3.53 -19.78 -9.08
CA ASN A 295 3.61 -18.39 -9.54
C ASN A 295 2.81 -18.22 -10.85
N GLN A 296 2.00 -17.17 -10.94
CA GLN A 296 1.16 -16.82 -12.10
C GLN A 296 1.76 -15.65 -12.93
N GLY A 297 2.90 -15.10 -12.50
CA GLY A 297 3.67 -14.08 -13.24
C GLY A 297 2.87 -12.81 -13.49
N THR A 298 2.69 -12.44 -14.75
CA THR A 298 1.93 -11.27 -15.21
C THR A 298 0.42 -11.48 -15.27
N ASP A 299 -0.11 -12.68 -15.04
CA ASP A 299 -1.52 -12.98 -15.33
C ASP A 299 -2.51 -12.09 -14.54
N PHE A 300 -3.59 -11.71 -15.21
CA PHE A 300 -4.67 -10.89 -14.68
C PHE A 300 -5.80 -11.81 -14.20
N PHE A 301 -6.26 -11.62 -12.96
CA PHE A 301 -7.37 -12.38 -12.39
C PHE A 301 -8.61 -11.51 -12.27
N PHE A 302 -9.66 -11.93 -12.96
CA PHE A 302 -10.96 -11.26 -12.97
C PHE A 302 -11.94 -12.02 -12.07
N LEU A 303 -12.57 -11.31 -11.14
CA LEU A 303 -13.46 -11.86 -10.11
C LEU A 303 -14.84 -11.19 -10.20
N ARG A 304 -15.89 -12.01 -10.21
CA ARG A 304 -17.30 -11.59 -10.05
C ARG A 304 -17.97 -12.48 -9.01
N GLY A 305 -17.70 -12.21 -7.73
CA GLY A 305 -18.19 -13.03 -6.60
C GLY A 305 -17.39 -14.32 -6.37
N GLY A 306 -16.35 -14.56 -7.19
CA GLY A 306 -15.47 -15.72 -7.09
C GLY A 306 -14.25 -15.49 -6.19
N GLY A 307 -13.59 -16.58 -5.81
CA GLY A 307 -12.39 -16.56 -4.97
C GLY A 307 -11.07 -16.81 -5.71
N LEU A 308 -10.01 -16.09 -5.31
CA LEU A 308 -8.63 -16.36 -5.70
C LEU A 308 -7.79 -16.65 -4.45
N ILE A 309 -7.35 -17.90 -4.30
CA ILE A 309 -6.63 -18.34 -3.10
C ILE A 309 -5.27 -18.95 -3.44
N ASN A 310 -4.42 -19.05 -2.42
CA ASN A 310 -3.25 -19.90 -2.39
C ASN A 310 -3.33 -20.79 -1.14
N ASP A 311 -3.56 -22.08 -1.31
CA ASP A 311 -3.46 -23.08 -0.23
C ASP A 311 -2.22 -23.98 -0.35
N GLY A 312 -1.28 -23.61 -1.23
CA GLY A 312 0.03 -24.23 -1.35
C GLY A 312 1.14 -23.45 -0.63
N ASN A 313 2.37 -23.61 -1.12
CA ASN A 313 3.54 -22.94 -0.57
C ASN A 313 3.44 -21.40 -0.66
N ALA A 314 4.11 -20.72 0.27
CA ALA A 314 4.26 -19.27 0.25
C ALA A 314 5.06 -18.80 -0.99
N LEU A 315 4.50 -17.84 -1.73
CA LEU A 315 5.07 -17.26 -2.95
C LEU A 315 5.69 -15.86 -2.74
N GLY A 316 5.53 -15.26 -1.56
CA GLY A 316 6.13 -13.96 -1.23
C GLY A 316 5.40 -12.79 -1.90
N ASN A 317 6.15 -11.96 -2.65
CA ASN A 317 5.64 -10.79 -3.38
C ASN A 317 6.09 -10.90 -4.84
N SER A 318 5.21 -10.63 -5.81
CA SER A 318 5.36 -10.99 -7.25
C SER A 318 4.96 -12.43 -7.63
N ALA A 319 3.75 -12.82 -7.21
CA ALA A 319 3.10 -14.07 -7.58
C ALA A 319 1.99 -13.94 -8.64
N ILE A 320 1.39 -12.74 -8.76
CA ILE A 320 0.24 -12.45 -9.64
C ILE A 320 0.43 -11.06 -10.25
N GLY A 321 0.06 -10.87 -11.53
CA GLY A 321 0.19 -9.58 -12.19
C GLY A 321 -0.85 -8.57 -11.71
N ARG A 322 -2.14 -8.91 -11.88
CA ARG A 322 -3.26 -8.02 -11.52
C ARG A 322 -4.45 -8.78 -10.97
N VAL A 323 -5.23 -8.12 -10.13
CA VAL A 323 -6.51 -8.64 -9.61
C VAL A 323 -7.60 -7.59 -9.78
N TYR A 324 -8.73 -7.98 -10.34
CA TYR A 324 -9.91 -7.16 -10.58
C TYR A 324 -11.12 -7.79 -9.89
N ALA A 325 -11.66 -7.16 -8.86
CA ALA A 325 -12.98 -7.46 -8.33
C ALA A 325 -14.00 -6.53 -9.00
N MET A 326 -14.98 -7.11 -9.68
CA MET A 326 -15.96 -6.39 -10.49
C MET A 326 -17.38 -6.73 -10.02
N ARG A 327 -18.34 -5.88 -10.37
CA ARG A 327 -19.76 -6.12 -10.12
C ARG A 327 -20.23 -7.39 -10.84
N ASN A 328 -21.14 -8.14 -10.22
CA ASN A 328 -21.67 -9.38 -10.76
C ASN A 328 -22.68 -9.12 -11.89
N ASN A 329 -22.54 -9.83 -13.02
CA ASN A 329 -23.42 -9.69 -14.18
C ASN A 329 -24.84 -10.24 -13.92
N ASP A 330 -25.00 -11.12 -12.94
CA ASP A 330 -26.30 -11.65 -12.50
C ASP A 330 -27.07 -10.69 -11.57
N GLY A 331 -26.47 -9.54 -11.23
CA GLY A 331 -27.04 -8.55 -10.33
C GLY A 331 -27.00 -8.92 -8.84
N SER A 332 -26.31 -10.00 -8.47
CA SER A 332 -26.14 -10.39 -7.06
C SER A 332 -25.11 -9.53 -6.33
N ASP A 333 -25.24 -9.44 -5.00
CA ASP A 333 -24.27 -8.77 -4.11
C ASP A 333 -23.17 -9.73 -3.61
N ALA A 334 -22.91 -10.83 -4.32
CA ALA A 334 -21.88 -11.81 -3.94
C ALA A 334 -20.49 -11.17 -3.96
N SER A 335 -19.81 -11.11 -2.81
CA SER A 335 -18.45 -10.59 -2.72
C SER A 335 -17.44 -11.52 -3.38
N SER A 336 -16.49 -10.95 -4.11
CA SER A 336 -15.28 -11.66 -4.52
C SER A 336 -14.40 -11.93 -3.30
N SER A 337 -13.46 -12.87 -3.37
CA SER A 337 -12.52 -13.13 -2.27
C SER A 337 -11.09 -13.35 -2.72
N ILE A 338 -10.13 -13.04 -1.83
CA ILE A 338 -8.70 -13.20 -2.03
C ILE A 338 -8.03 -13.70 -0.75
N GLY A 339 -7.16 -14.72 -0.81
CA GLY A 339 -6.46 -15.19 0.39
C GLY A 339 -6.11 -16.68 0.45
N GLY A 340 -6.50 -17.38 1.52
CA GLY A 340 -6.13 -18.79 1.76
C GLY A 340 -5.11 -18.94 2.90
N SER A 341 -4.30 -20.00 2.85
CA SER A 341 -3.34 -20.38 3.89
C SER A 341 -1.88 -20.11 3.54
N GLY A 342 -1.51 -20.14 2.26
CA GLY A 342 -0.19 -19.81 1.73
C GLY A 342 -0.05 -18.33 1.36
N ASP A 343 1.00 -17.67 1.85
CA ASP A 343 1.32 -16.27 1.53
C ASP A 343 1.48 -16.02 0.02
N PHE A 344 1.01 -14.87 -0.48
CA PHE A 344 1.34 -14.39 -1.83
C PHE A 344 1.21 -12.86 -1.93
N GLY A 345 1.51 -12.30 -3.10
CA GLY A 345 1.37 -10.88 -3.36
C GLY A 345 1.44 -10.55 -4.84
N LEU A 346 1.01 -9.35 -5.19
CA LEU A 346 1.05 -8.88 -6.57
C LEU A 346 2.49 -8.55 -6.98
N ALA A 347 2.77 -8.57 -8.28
CA ALA A 347 3.99 -8.04 -8.85
C ALA A 347 4.08 -6.54 -8.58
N ARG A 348 5.30 -6.03 -8.36
CA ARG A 348 5.60 -4.60 -8.59
C ARG A 348 5.08 -4.22 -9.98
N TRP A 349 4.58 -2.99 -10.20
CA TRP A 349 3.83 -2.54 -11.40
C TRP A 349 2.50 -3.27 -11.69
N GLY A 350 2.15 -4.26 -10.86
CA GLY A 350 0.83 -4.86 -10.82
C GLY A 350 -0.22 -3.90 -10.24
N SER A 351 -1.48 -4.33 -10.26
CA SER A 351 -2.58 -3.53 -9.73
C SER A 351 -3.66 -4.37 -9.06
N LEU A 352 -4.19 -3.86 -7.95
CA LEU A 352 -5.48 -4.28 -7.42
C LEU A 352 -6.56 -3.30 -7.91
N THR A 353 -7.68 -3.80 -8.40
CA THR A 353 -8.84 -3.01 -8.81
C THR A 353 -10.10 -3.57 -8.17
N VAL A 354 -10.92 -2.72 -7.56
CA VAL A 354 -12.26 -3.05 -7.04
C VAL A 354 -13.21 -1.99 -7.60
N GLU A 355 -14.10 -2.41 -8.51
CA GLU A 355 -15.05 -1.50 -9.17
C GLU A 355 -16.18 -1.03 -8.23
N ASP A 356 -16.84 0.07 -8.57
CA ASP A 356 -18.09 0.49 -7.94
C ASP A 356 -19.14 -0.64 -7.92
N GLY A 357 -19.81 -0.79 -6.78
CA GLY A 357 -20.74 -1.88 -6.50
C GLY A 357 -20.11 -3.28 -6.37
N ALA A 358 -18.77 -3.40 -6.33
CA ALA A 358 -18.08 -4.64 -6.00
C ALA A 358 -17.59 -4.66 -4.54
N SER A 359 -17.47 -5.86 -3.97
CA SER A 359 -16.83 -6.09 -2.68
C SER A 359 -15.79 -7.20 -2.82
N LEU A 360 -14.59 -6.98 -2.26
CA LEU A 360 -13.49 -7.94 -2.23
C LEU A 360 -13.11 -8.28 -0.79
N GLN A 361 -13.31 -9.54 -0.42
CA GLN A 361 -13.01 -10.05 0.92
C GLN A 361 -11.61 -10.64 1.00
N LYS A 362 -10.72 -10.07 1.83
CA LYS A 362 -9.49 -10.75 2.28
C LYS A 362 -9.88 -11.83 3.28
N ILE A 363 -9.60 -13.09 2.94
CA ILE A 363 -9.94 -14.29 3.73
C ILE A 363 -8.69 -15.12 4.09
N GLY A 364 -8.83 -16.05 5.02
CA GLY A 364 -7.80 -17.02 5.37
C GLY A 364 -6.67 -16.46 6.25
N SER A 365 -5.80 -17.37 6.71
CA SER A 365 -4.68 -17.09 7.61
C SER A 365 -3.45 -16.48 6.92
N ASN A 366 -3.41 -16.46 5.59
CA ASN A 366 -2.25 -15.96 4.86
C ASN A 366 -2.10 -14.44 4.87
N THR A 367 -0.92 -13.97 4.50
CA THR A 367 -0.69 -12.59 4.09
C THR A 367 -0.89 -12.44 2.58
N VAL A 368 -1.73 -11.49 2.18
CA VAL A 368 -1.78 -10.98 0.80
C VAL A 368 -1.00 -9.66 0.77
N ARG A 369 0.06 -9.60 -0.06
CA ARG A 369 0.94 -8.43 -0.17
C ARG A 369 0.62 -7.57 -1.39
N LEU A 370 0.51 -6.27 -1.15
CA LEU A 370 0.39 -5.20 -2.14
C LEU A 370 1.62 -4.30 -1.96
N ARG A 371 2.64 -4.49 -2.79
CA ARG A 371 3.87 -3.71 -2.69
C ARG A 371 4.29 -3.13 -4.04
N ASP A 372 4.48 -1.83 -4.08
CA ASP A 372 4.85 -1.08 -5.28
C ASP A 372 3.85 -1.32 -6.43
N VAL A 373 2.55 -1.18 -6.09
CA VAL A 373 1.38 -1.46 -6.95
C VAL A 373 0.41 -0.29 -6.98
N ASP A 374 -0.34 -0.17 -8.08
CA ASP A 374 -1.53 0.68 -8.10
C ASP A 374 -2.69 -0.01 -7.37
N ILE A 375 -3.44 0.74 -6.57
CA ILE A 375 -4.69 0.30 -5.95
C ILE A 375 -5.80 1.23 -6.43
N PHE A 376 -6.76 0.69 -7.19
CA PHE A 376 -7.94 1.39 -7.68
C PHE A 376 -9.15 0.84 -6.94
N ASN A 377 -9.67 1.55 -5.94
CA ASN A 377 -10.80 1.07 -5.14
C ASN A 377 -11.94 2.10 -5.20
N ASP A 378 -13.00 1.75 -5.92
CA ASP A 378 -14.29 2.47 -5.95
C ASP A 378 -15.40 1.67 -5.24
N GLY A 379 -15.12 0.43 -4.82
CA GLY A 379 -16.03 -0.46 -4.08
C GLY A 379 -15.63 -0.64 -2.61
N GLU A 380 -15.82 -1.86 -2.08
CA GLU A 380 -15.41 -2.22 -0.71
C GLU A 380 -14.25 -3.23 -0.74
N ILE A 381 -13.14 -2.94 -0.06
CA ILE A 381 -12.14 -3.95 0.34
C ILE A 381 -12.37 -4.32 1.80
N ARG A 382 -12.83 -5.56 2.04
CA ARG A 382 -13.20 -6.03 3.38
C ARG A 382 -12.21 -7.05 3.90
N LEU A 383 -11.54 -6.72 5.00
CA LEU A 383 -10.68 -7.65 5.73
C LEU A 383 -11.56 -8.44 6.70
N MET A 384 -11.75 -9.72 6.39
CA MET A 384 -12.54 -10.63 7.23
C MET A 384 -11.77 -10.94 8.51
N GLY A 385 -12.48 -11.00 9.64
CA GLY A 385 -11.91 -11.31 10.95
C GLY A 385 -12.28 -12.71 11.45
N GLY A 386 -12.02 -12.96 12.74
CA GLY A 386 -12.26 -14.24 13.40
C GLY A 386 -11.14 -15.28 13.22
N THR A 387 -11.29 -16.43 13.89
CA THR A 387 -10.22 -17.45 13.99
C THR A 387 -9.76 -18.05 12.66
N SER A 388 -10.63 -18.06 11.64
CA SER A 388 -10.28 -18.53 10.29
C SER A 388 -9.57 -17.48 9.43
N ASN A 389 -9.55 -16.21 9.85
CA ASN A 389 -9.01 -15.09 9.09
C ASN A 389 -8.00 -14.27 9.92
N GLN A 390 -7.04 -14.97 10.55
CA GLN A 390 -5.96 -14.35 11.35
C GLN A 390 -4.84 -13.72 10.50
N GLY A 391 -4.95 -13.78 9.16
CA GLY A 391 -3.96 -13.25 8.24
C GLY A 391 -4.08 -11.73 8.02
N SER A 392 -3.18 -11.19 7.21
CA SER A 392 -3.10 -9.74 6.93
C SER A 392 -3.34 -9.40 5.47
N LEU A 393 -3.95 -8.23 5.22
CA LEU A 393 -3.65 -7.47 4.00
C LEU A 393 -2.44 -6.57 4.32
N TRP A 394 -1.35 -6.71 3.57
CA TRP A 394 -0.12 -5.94 3.80
C TRP A 394 0.17 -5.02 2.61
N ILE A 395 0.01 -3.71 2.82
CA ILE A 395 0.27 -2.65 1.84
C ILE A 395 1.60 -1.97 2.16
N SER A 396 2.50 -1.80 1.18
CA SER A 396 3.85 -1.26 1.41
C SER A 396 4.50 -0.70 0.14
N GLY A 397 5.69 -0.11 0.25
CA GLY A 397 6.48 0.36 -0.90
C GLY A 397 6.17 1.78 -1.34
N SER A 398 7.21 2.51 -1.72
CA SER A 398 7.15 3.90 -2.21
C SER A 398 6.47 4.04 -3.57
N GLY A 399 6.43 2.95 -4.35
CA GLY A 399 5.73 2.90 -5.62
C GLY A 399 4.24 2.58 -5.50
N THR A 400 3.69 2.49 -4.28
CA THR A 400 2.26 2.22 -4.08
C THR A 400 1.43 3.48 -4.24
N ASN A 401 0.46 3.41 -5.15
CA ASN A 401 -0.39 4.52 -5.56
C ASN A 401 -1.85 4.12 -5.35
N ALA A 402 -2.49 4.65 -4.31
CA ALA A 402 -3.88 4.34 -3.96
C ALA A 402 -4.82 5.47 -4.41
N VAL A 403 -5.81 5.12 -5.24
CA VAL A 403 -6.82 6.04 -5.78
C VAL A 403 -8.21 5.42 -5.80
N GLY A 404 -9.23 6.26 -5.96
CA GLY A 404 -10.65 5.88 -6.00
C GLY A 404 -11.43 6.34 -4.78
N SER A 405 -12.76 6.20 -4.84
CA SER A 405 -13.70 6.69 -3.81
C SER A 405 -14.32 5.59 -2.95
N GLY A 406 -13.77 4.38 -3.01
CA GLY A 406 -14.22 3.22 -2.25
C GLY A 406 -13.72 3.22 -0.81
N SER A 407 -14.13 2.20 -0.06
CA SER A 407 -13.83 2.05 1.37
C SER A 407 -12.99 0.82 1.69
N LEU A 408 -12.33 0.86 2.86
CA LEU A 408 -11.76 -0.30 3.53
C LEU A 408 -12.65 -0.68 4.72
N ARG A 409 -12.80 -1.97 5.00
CA ARG A 409 -13.52 -2.46 6.17
C ARG A 409 -12.71 -3.46 6.97
N LEU A 410 -12.52 -3.18 8.26
CA LEU A 410 -11.73 -4.00 9.19
C LEU A 410 -12.65 -4.64 10.23
N ASP A 411 -13.12 -5.86 9.95
CA ASP A 411 -13.94 -6.62 10.91
C ASP A 411 -13.12 -7.10 12.13
N SER A 412 -13.81 -7.42 13.23
CA SER A 412 -13.22 -7.81 14.51
C SER A 412 -12.15 -8.90 14.39
N GLY A 413 -10.91 -8.59 14.78
CA GLY A 413 -9.78 -9.52 14.72
C GLY A 413 -9.10 -9.66 13.35
N SER A 414 -9.48 -8.85 12.36
CA SER A 414 -8.71 -8.70 11.11
C SER A 414 -7.45 -7.85 11.32
N ASN A 415 -6.46 -7.98 10.41
CA ASN A 415 -5.22 -7.20 10.45
C ASN A 415 -4.95 -6.50 9.10
N LEU A 416 -4.87 -5.17 9.11
CA LEU A 416 -4.31 -4.36 8.04
C LEU A 416 -2.88 -3.97 8.44
N ARG A 417 -1.89 -4.23 7.58
CA ARG A 417 -0.50 -3.89 7.81
C ARG A 417 -0.01 -2.89 6.78
N LEU A 418 0.59 -1.79 7.21
CA LEU A 418 1.05 -0.68 6.36
C LEU A 418 2.55 -0.43 6.55
N GLY A 419 3.33 -0.36 5.46
CA GLY A 419 4.77 -0.04 5.50
C GLY A 419 5.70 -1.26 5.58
N ASN A 420 6.91 -1.10 6.14
CA ASN A 420 8.00 -2.10 6.19
C ASN A 420 8.47 -2.62 4.81
N ALA A 421 8.50 -1.72 3.82
CA ALA A 421 9.38 -1.88 2.68
C ALA A 421 10.69 -1.09 2.95
N VAL A 422 11.75 -1.39 2.19
CA VAL A 422 13.12 -0.85 2.43
C VAL A 422 13.22 0.64 2.03
N ASP A 423 12.25 1.13 1.28
CA ASP A 423 12.08 2.51 0.83
C ASP A 423 11.29 3.36 1.84
N SER A 424 11.78 4.57 2.08
CA SER A 424 11.44 5.37 3.26
C SER A 424 10.46 6.52 3.03
N THR A 425 9.85 6.65 1.85
CA THR A 425 9.00 7.79 1.51
C THR A 425 7.52 7.63 1.90
N GLY A 426 7.11 6.42 2.33
CA GLY A 426 5.72 6.12 2.66
C GLY A 426 4.77 6.13 1.47
N PHE A 427 3.47 6.13 1.78
CA PHE A 427 2.35 6.23 0.84
C PHE A 427 1.09 6.72 1.58
N GLU A 428 0.10 7.23 0.85
CA GLU A 428 -1.17 7.70 1.42
C GLU A 428 -2.30 6.73 1.06
N LEU A 429 -3.24 6.49 1.98
CA LEU A 429 -4.50 5.79 1.70
C LEU A 429 -5.67 6.79 1.80
N PRO A 430 -6.34 7.11 0.66
CA PRO A 430 -7.43 8.09 0.62
C PRO A 430 -8.80 7.52 0.99
N TYR A 431 -8.87 6.22 1.29
CA TYR A 431 -10.13 5.51 1.50
C TYR A 431 -10.72 5.75 2.88
N ASP A 432 -12.04 5.87 2.93
CA ASP A 432 -12.79 5.81 4.18
C ASP A 432 -12.64 4.42 4.82
N ILE A 433 -12.52 4.35 6.15
CA ILE A 433 -12.27 3.08 6.86
C ILE A 433 -13.34 2.75 7.90
N ASP A 434 -14.03 1.64 7.68
CA ASP A 434 -14.96 0.99 8.61
C ASP A 434 -14.19 0.22 9.70
N LEU A 435 -13.92 0.88 10.83
CA LEU A 435 -13.19 0.34 11.97
C LEU A 435 -14.14 -0.45 12.90
N ARG A 436 -14.24 -1.77 12.65
CA ARG A 436 -15.16 -2.71 13.33
C ARG A 436 -14.44 -3.69 14.27
N GLY A 437 -13.31 -3.28 14.85
CA GLY A 437 -12.54 -4.05 15.83
C GLY A 437 -11.35 -4.82 15.25
N GLY A 438 -10.93 -4.50 14.03
CA GLY A 438 -9.64 -4.94 13.49
C GLY A 438 -8.46 -4.18 14.09
N THR A 439 -7.25 -4.57 13.66
CA THR A 439 -5.99 -3.91 13.98
C THR A 439 -5.39 -3.28 12.73
N VAL A 440 -4.95 -2.03 12.82
CA VAL A 440 -4.06 -1.38 11.86
C VAL A 440 -2.64 -1.41 12.44
N THR A 441 -1.70 -2.01 11.73
CA THR A 441 -0.29 -2.11 12.12
C THR A 441 0.56 -1.24 11.20
N ILE A 442 1.35 -0.33 11.75
CA ILE A 442 2.21 0.60 11.00
C ILE A 442 3.67 0.25 11.25
N ASP A 443 4.34 -0.27 10.23
CA ASP A 443 5.73 -0.72 10.31
C ASP A 443 6.67 0.01 9.33
N GLY A 444 6.20 1.08 8.66
CA GLY A 444 7.02 1.93 7.80
C GLY A 444 6.71 3.42 8.00
N PRO A 445 7.71 4.31 7.87
CA PRO A 445 7.51 5.74 8.02
C PRO A 445 6.72 6.32 6.84
N GLY A 446 6.15 7.51 7.04
CA GLY A 446 5.49 8.30 5.99
C GLY A 446 4.13 7.77 5.54
N VAL A 447 3.58 6.75 6.20
CA VAL A 447 2.22 6.25 5.96
C VAL A 447 1.20 7.24 6.50
N LYS A 448 0.17 7.56 5.70
CA LYS A 448 -0.96 8.40 6.13
C LYS A 448 -2.31 7.78 5.78
N LEU A 449 -3.30 8.01 6.64
CA LEU A 449 -4.72 7.83 6.31
C LEU A 449 -5.38 9.20 6.13
N THR A 450 -6.01 9.43 4.97
CA THR A 450 -6.59 10.74 4.62
C THR A 450 -8.11 10.71 4.41
N GLY A 451 -8.73 9.53 4.24
CA GLY A 451 -10.19 9.36 4.22
C GLY A 451 -10.85 9.40 5.61
N GLU A 452 -12.17 9.61 5.66
CA GLU A 452 -12.93 9.65 6.91
C GLU A 452 -13.20 8.21 7.41
N SER A 453 -12.81 7.90 8.65
CA SER A 453 -12.93 6.56 9.19
C SER A 453 -14.02 6.47 10.26
N THR A 454 -14.95 5.53 10.12
CA THR A 454 -16.04 5.32 11.07
C THR A 454 -15.68 4.24 12.10
N VAL A 455 -15.60 4.63 13.37
CA VAL A 455 -15.28 3.80 14.53
C VAL A 455 -16.55 3.14 15.09
N PHE A 456 -16.89 1.97 14.55
CA PHE A 456 -18.03 1.16 15.00
C PHE A 456 -17.77 0.38 16.28
N ARG A 457 -16.52 -0.04 16.52
CA ARG A 457 -16.09 -0.84 17.68
C ARG A 457 -14.68 -0.44 18.09
N GLN A 458 -14.30 -0.77 19.33
CA GLN A 458 -12.93 -0.57 19.81
C GLN A 458 -11.92 -1.22 18.86
N SER A 459 -11.10 -0.41 18.20
CA SER A 459 -10.15 -0.83 17.18
C SER A 459 -8.72 -0.43 17.57
N PHE A 460 -7.73 -1.13 17.03
CA PHE A 460 -6.35 -1.07 17.54
C PHE A 460 -5.40 -0.48 16.52
N PHE A 461 -4.52 0.41 16.95
CA PHE A 461 -3.43 0.98 16.17
C PHE A 461 -2.10 0.57 16.81
N GLU A 462 -1.37 -0.29 16.12
CA GLU A 462 -0.06 -0.82 16.53
C GLU A 462 1.02 -0.07 15.74
N THR A 463 1.62 0.97 16.32
CA THR A 463 2.54 1.87 15.60
C THR A 463 3.99 1.57 15.98
N ASN A 464 4.68 0.82 15.11
CA ASN A 464 6.12 0.58 15.20
C ASN A 464 6.95 1.66 14.47
N GLN A 465 6.29 2.53 13.71
CA GLN A 465 6.83 3.73 13.05
C GLN A 465 5.83 4.89 13.18
N ASP A 466 6.32 6.14 13.06
CA ASP A 466 5.49 7.34 13.19
C ASP A 466 4.41 7.39 12.11
N PHE A 467 3.21 7.78 12.53
CA PHE A 467 1.98 7.59 11.77
C PHE A 467 1.02 8.78 11.93
N MET A 468 0.34 9.17 10.85
CA MET A 468 -0.62 10.27 10.87
C MET A 468 -1.98 9.85 10.31
N ILE A 469 -3.04 10.15 11.06
CA ILE A 469 -4.42 10.16 10.56
C ILE A 469 -4.80 11.63 10.34
N ALA A 470 -4.89 12.00 9.07
CA ALA A 470 -5.30 13.34 8.63
C ALA A 470 -6.82 13.44 8.45
N GLY A 471 -7.47 12.33 8.07
CA GLY A 471 -8.93 12.25 8.00
C GLY A 471 -9.59 12.26 9.39
N ASN A 472 -10.89 12.50 9.44
CA ASN A 472 -11.65 12.45 10.69
C ASN A 472 -11.86 11.00 11.15
N LEU A 473 -11.85 10.76 12.45
CA LEU A 473 -12.43 9.57 13.06
C LEU A 473 -13.82 9.90 13.63
N VAL A 474 -14.88 9.22 13.16
CA VAL A 474 -16.28 9.51 13.53
C VAL A 474 -16.98 8.27 14.09
N GLY A 475 -18.08 8.40 14.86
CA GLY A 475 -18.97 7.25 15.15
C GLY A 475 -19.47 7.09 16.59
N ASN A 476 -20.64 6.44 16.74
CA ASN A 476 -21.45 6.53 17.96
C ASN A 476 -21.29 5.36 18.95
N ASN A 477 -20.30 4.48 18.80
CA ASN A 477 -20.13 3.30 19.68
C ASN A 477 -18.67 2.90 19.96
N GLY A 478 -17.76 3.05 18.99
CA GLY A 478 -16.38 2.58 19.11
C GLY A 478 -15.40 3.65 19.59
N GLY A 479 -14.27 3.19 20.12
CA GLY A 479 -13.11 4.00 20.47
C GLY A 479 -11.83 3.44 19.84
N ILE A 480 -10.67 4.00 20.17
CA ILE A 480 -9.38 3.55 19.62
C ILE A 480 -8.37 3.24 20.72
N VAL A 481 -7.49 2.27 20.45
CA VAL A 481 -6.39 1.91 21.35
C VAL A 481 -5.06 2.03 20.60
N LYS A 482 -4.23 2.96 21.04
CA LYS A 482 -2.86 3.19 20.58
C LYS A 482 -1.89 2.28 21.34
N ARG A 483 -1.03 1.59 20.58
CA ARG A 483 0.03 0.66 21.02
C ARG A 483 1.30 0.89 20.19
N GLY A 484 2.38 0.23 20.56
CA GLY A 484 3.68 0.36 19.90
C GLY A 484 4.39 1.65 20.27
N VAL A 485 5.72 1.63 20.22
CA VAL A 485 6.57 2.68 20.79
C VAL A 485 6.55 4.03 20.03
N ALA A 486 6.11 4.04 18.76
CA ALA A 486 6.19 5.23 17.91
C ALA A 486 5.03 6.22 18.14
N THR A 487 5.07 7.35 17.45
CA THR A 487 4.08 8.43 17.54
C THR A 487 2.90 8.19 16.62
N MET A 488 1.69 8.42 17.12
CA MET A 488 0.48 8.52 16.32
C MET A 488 -0.08 9.94 16.41
N THR A 489 -0.29 10.61 15.28
CA THR A 489 -0.87 11.96 15.22
C THR A 489 -2.31 11.91 14.71
N LEU A 490 -3.22 12.53 15.47
CA LEU A 490 -4.60 12.82 15.07
C LEU A 490 -4.71 14.30 14.69
N GLN A 491 -4.88 14.56 13.39
CA GLN A 491 -4.97 15.92 12.84
C GLN A 491 -6.42 16.32 12.49
N GLY A 492 -7.30 15.34 12.22
CA GLY A 492 -8.71 15.58 11.89
C GLY A 492 -9.58 16.00 13.09
N MET A 493 -10.84 16.35 12.81
CA MET A 493 -11.86 16.62 13.82
C MET A 493 -12.53 15.31 14.23
N ASN A 494 -12.06 14.70 15.32
CA ASN A 494 -12.51 13.37 15.71
C ASN A 494 -13.75 13.45 16.61
N SER A 495 -14.84 12.82 16.17
CA SER A 495 -16.15 12.83 16.83
C SER A 495 -16.63 11.44 17.26
N TYR A 496 -15.77 10.41 17.19
CA TYR A 496 -16.11 9.11 17.75
C TYR A 496 -16.30 9.19 19.26
N VAL A 497 -17.30 8.50 19.80
CA VAL A 497 -17.68 8.64 21.22
C VAL A 497 -16.98 7.66 22.15
N GLY A 498 -16.40 6.56 21.69
CA GLY A 498 -15.72 5.60 22.58
C GLY A 498 -14.41 6.14 23.16
N TYR A 499 -13.91 5.52 24.24
CA TYR A 499 -12.64 5.92 24.86
C TYR A 499 -11.46 5.87 23.88
N THR A 500 -10.58 6.85 24.00
CA THR A 500 -9.23 6.79 23.43
C THR A 500 -8.32 6.21 24.50
N THR A 501 -7.51 5.19 24.19
CA THR A 501 -6.58 4.61 25.16
C THR A 501 -5.16 4.57 24.61
N VAL A 502 -4.21 5.20 25.30
CA VAL A 502 -2.79 5.17 24.96
C VAL A 502 -2.10 4.19 25.91
N ASN A 503 -1.75 3.01 25.40
CA ASN A 503 -1.04 1.99 26.17
C ASN A 503 0.47 2.17 26.10
N GLU A 504 0.99 2.65 24.97
CA GLU A 504 2.42 2.74 24.69
C GLU A 504 2.70 3.80 23.61
N GLY A 505 3.87 4.44 23.70
CA GLY A 505 4.32 5.47 22.79
C GLY A 505 3.51 6.76 22.92
N THR A 506 3.63 7.64 21.93
CA THR A 506 3.00 8.96 21.97
C THR A 506 1.73 9.03 21.12
N LEU A 507 0.67 9.65 21.65
CA LEU A 507 -0.47 10.15 20.89
C LEU A 507 -0.37 11.67 20.86
N ILE A 508 -0.21 12.25 19.67
CA ILE A 508 -0.32 13.69 19.42
C ILE A 508 -1.74 13.99 18.94
N VAL A 509 -2.41 14.93 19.60
CA VAL A 509 -3.69 15.49 19.15
C VAL A 509 -3.42 16.92 18.69
N ASP A 510 -3.35 17.14 17.37
CA ASP A 510 -3.24 18.48 16.76
C ASP A 510 -4.54 18.90 16.06
N GLY A 511 -5.54 18.02 15.99
CA GLY A 511 -6.92 18.32 15.66
C GLY A 511 -7.79 18.42 16.92
N SER A 512 -8.89 17.65 16.97
CA SER A 512 -9.69 17.53 18.20
C SER A 512 -10.20 16.11 18.45
N VAL A 513 -10.54 15.81 19.71
CA VAL A 513 -11.19 14.58 20.16
C VAL A 513 -12.42 14.94 21.00
N GLY A 514 -13.60 14.91 20.36
CA GLY A 514 -14.90 15.25 20.95
C GLY A 514 -15.61 14.10 21.67
N GLY A 515 -14.94 12.95 21.84
CA GLY A 515 -15.51 11.71 22.38
C GLY A 515 -15.58 11.62 23.91
N ASN A 516 -15.61 10.39 24.43
CA ASN A 516 -15.35 10.10 25.85
C ASN A 516 -13.88 10.41 26.23
N ASN A 517 -13.54 10.20 27.50
CA ASN A 517 -12.21 10.43 28.05
C ASN A 517 -11.06 9.83 27.20
N ILE A 518 -9.90 10.48 27.26
CA ILE A 518 -8.64 9.86 26.84
C ILE A 518 -7.98 9.25 28.08
N ILE A 519 -7.61 7.97 28.01
CA ILE A 519 -6.97 7.21 29.09
C ILE A 519 -5.50 6.99 28.71
N ILE A 520 -4.57 7.49 29.54
CA ILE A 520 -3.13 7.35 29.33
C ILE A 520 -2.56 6.39 30.38
N ASN A 521 -2.16 5.19 29.95
CA ASN A 521 -1.54 4.19 30.81
C ASN A 521 -0.02 4.43 30.92
N SER A 522 0.66 3.67 31.79
CA SER A 522 1.99 4.04 32.31
C SER A 522 3.15 4.13 31.29
N ASN A 523 3.01 3.54 30.10
CA ASN A 523 3.99 3.65 29.01
C ASN A 523 3.51 4.58 27.87
N GLY A 524 2.35 5.21 28.04
CA GLY A 524 1.76 6.13 27.08
C GLY A 524 2.08 7.59 27.39
N THR A 525 2.20 8.38 26.32
CA THR A 525 2.31 9.84 26.39
C THR A 525 1.20 10.48 25.56
N LEU A 526 0.58 11.54 26.07
CA LEU A 526 -0.33 12.41 25.35
C LEU A 526 0.33 13.77 25.12
N GLY A 527 0.25 14.29 23.89
CA GLY A 527 0.65 15.66 23.57
C GLY A 527 -0.12 16.25 22.40
N GLY A 528 0.44 17.28 21.78
CA GLY A 528 -0.15 18.05 20.70
C GLY A 528 -0.83 19.35 21.15
N ASN A 529 -1.32 20.10 20.17
CA ASN A 529 -1.84 21.46 20.31
C ASN A 529 -3.38 21.55 20.24
N GLY A 530 -4.04 20.38 20.25
CA GLY A 530 -5.45 20.24 19.94
C GLY A 530 -6.39 20.36 21.14
N GLU A 531 -7.66 20.03 20.88
CA GLU A 531 -8.74 20.09 21.86
C GLU A 531 -9.28 18.70 22.21
N ILE A 532 -9.33 18.38 23.49
CA ILE A 532 -9.93 17.16 24.04
C ILE A 532 -11.17 17.59 24.83
N ALA A 533 -12.36 17.36 24.29
CA ALA A 533 -13.60 17.90 24.88
C ALA A 533 -13.93 17.28 26.26
N SER A 534 -13.47 16.05 26.49
CA SER A 534 -13.71 15.25 27.70
C SER A 534 -12.51 15.26 28.66
N LYS A 535 -12.53 14.38 29.66
CA LYS A 535 -11.47 14.25 30.66
C LYS A 535 -10.20 13.58 30.09
N ILE A 536 -9.03 14.08 30.48
CA ILE A 536 -7.74 13.41 30.36
C ILE A 536 -7.52 12.58 31.64
N ASP A 537 -7.50 11.26 31.52
CA ASP A 537 -7.44 10.30 32.62
C ASP A 537 -6.07 9.60 32.64
N THR A 538 -5.16 10.07 33.49
CA THR A 538 -3.74 9.69 33.45
C THR A 538 -3.44 8.67 34.54
N ASN A 539 -3.25 7.42 34.15
CA ASN A 539 -3.05 6.23 34.98
C ASN A 539 -1.57 5.77 34.95
N GLY A 540 -0.70 6.55 35.59
CA GLY A 540 0.75 6.39 35.57
C GLY A 540 1.44 6.91 34.30
N GLY A 541 0.67 7.39 33.31
CA GLY A 541 1.18 7.88 32.02
C GLY A 541 1.71 9.32 32.06
N THR A 542 2.12 9.83 30.90
CA THR A 542 2.62 11.21 30.76
C THR A 542 1.68 12.08 29.94
N VAL A 543 1.46 13.32 30.37
CA VAL A 543 0.89 14.40 29.55
C VAL A 543 2.01 15.41 29.32
N ALA A 544 2.30 15.73 28.06
CA ALA A 544 3.29 16.70 27.62
C ALA A 544 2.64 17.52 26.49
N PRO A 545 2.08 18.72 26.77
CA PRO A 545 1.44 19.55 25.76
C PRO A 545 2.34 19.83 24.56
N GLY A 546 1.72 20.12 23.41
CA GLY A 546 2.45 20.52 22.20
C GLY A 546 3.19 19.39 21.46
N SER A 547 3.95 19.80 20.45
CA SER A 547 4.81 18.96 19.60
C SER A 547 6.20 19.59 19.58
N SER A 548 6.86 19.56 20.74
CA SER A 548 7.59 20.68 21.36
C SER A 548 6.65 21.74 21.94
N THR A 549 7.07 22.99 22.18
CA THR A 549 6.24 23.97 22.90
C THR A 549 4.84 24.15 22.31
N GLY A 550 3.81 24.08 23.15
CA GLY A 550 2.42 24.16 22.67
C GLY A 550 1.33 24.30 23.73
N THR A 551 0.08 24.37 23.27
CA THR A 551 -1.09 24.45 24.17
C THR A 551 -2.04 23.29 23.92
N LEU A 552 -2.14 22.36 24.86
CA LEU A 552 -3.12 21.28 24.83
C LEU A 552 -4.36 21.70 25.62
N THR A 553 -5.55 21.61 25.03
CA THR A 553 -6.81 21.96 25.70
C THR A 553 -7.59 20.69 26.09
N GLY A 554 -8.13 20.66 27.32
CA GLY A 554 -8.89 19.54 27.87
C GLY A 554 -10.20 19.97 28.55
N GLY A 555 -11.17 19.07 28.66
CA GLY A 555 -12.38 19.29 29.46
C GLY A 555 -12.07 19.31 30.96
N SER A 556 -11.33 18.31 31.44
CA SER A 556 -10.77 18.23 32.80
C SER A 556 -9.60 17.25 32.80
N ALA A 557 -8.83 17.16 33.88
CA ALA A 557 -7.77 16.15 33.98
C ALA A 557 -7.66 15.53 35.38
N ASP A 558 -7.47 14.22 35.41
CA ASP A 558 -7.10 13.45 36.60
C ASP A 558 -5.70 12.87 36.39
N PHE A 559 -4.80 13.10 37.35
CA PHE A 559 -3.48 12.50 37.41
C PHE A 559 -3.40 11.56 38.62
N ALA A 560 -3.41 10.25 38.37
CA ALA A 560 -3.18 9.23 39.39
C ALA A 560 -1.71 9.22 39.88
N ALA A 561 -1.48 8.59 41.03
CA ALA A 561 -0.12 8.42 41.55
C ALA A 561 0.80 7.70 40.53
N GLY A 562 2.01 8.23 40.31
CA GLY A 562 2.96 7.75 39.31
C GLY A 562 2.84 8.40 37.93
N SER A 563 1.77 9.16 37.66
CA SER A 563 1.62 9.94 36.43
C SER A 563 2.59 11.12 36.36
N ARG A 564 2.81 11.66 35.16
CA ARG A 564 3.67 12.83 34.90
C ARG A 564 2.93 13.91 34.10
N LEU A 565 3.10 15.16 34.50
CA LEU A 565 2.93 16.33 33.64
C LEU A 565 4.33 16.85 33.29
N SER A 566 4.69 16.88 32.01
CA SER A 566 5.93 17.45 31.51
C SER A 566 5.64 18.75 30.76
N LEU A 567 6.50 19.76 30.95
CA LEU A 567 6.32 21.11 30.39
C LEU A 567 7.66 21.66 29.88
N GLU A 568 7.75 21.87 28.58
CA GLU A 568 8.87 22.52 27.90
C GLU A 568 8.74 24.05 27.95
N LEU A 569 9.85 24.74 28.23
CA LEU A 569 9.96 26.20 28.19
C LEU A 569 11.09 26.59 27.24
N LEU A 570 10.75 27.27 26.14
CA LEU A 570 11.71 27.81 25.16
C LEU A 570 11.99 29.30 25.41
N SER A 571 10.99 30.05 25.88
CA SER A 571 11.13 31.45 26.29
C SER A 571 10.03 31.87 27.26
N ILE A 572 10.05 33.12 27.74
CA ILE A 572 8.98 33.71 28.56
C ILE A 572 7.62 33.87 27.84
N SER A 573 7.56 33.58 26.54
CA SER A 573 6.36 33.68 25.70
C SER A 573 6.12 32.44 24.83
N ASP A 574 6.94 31.41 24.97
CA ASP A 574 6.92 30.21 24.15
C ASP A 574 7.24 29.02 25.05
N PHE A 575 6.19 28.33 25.49
CA PHE A 575 6.23 27.32 26.54
C PHE A 575 4.95 26.47 26.53
N ASP A 576 5.01 25.31 27.16
CA ASP A 576 3.88 24.40 27.28
C ASP A 576 2.81 24.88 28.24
N ARG A 577 1.56 24.69 27.82
CA ARG A 577 0.37 25.01 28.62
C ARG A 577 -0.69 23.93 28.49
N LEU A 578 -1.21 23.46 29.62
CA LEU A 578 -2.37 22.58 29.68
C LEU A 578 -3.59 23.41 30.13
N VAL A 579 -4.53 23.64 29.22
CA VAL A 579 -5.73 24.46 29.44
C VAL A 579 -6.90 23.57 29.75
N LEU A 580 -7.46 23.65 30.97
CA LEU A 580 -8.61 22.82 31.38
C LEU A 580 -9.85 23.68 31.62
N ASN A 581 -10.93 23.35 30.91
CA ASN A 581 -12.24 24.01 31.09
C ASN A 581 -12.96 23.59 32.40
N GLY A 582 -12.38 22.67 33.17
CA GLY A 582 -12.97 21.98 34.31
C GLY A 582 -11.98 21.79 35.45
N SER A 583 -12.05 20.67 36.17
CA SER A 583 -11.18 20.39 37.32
C SER A 583 -9.82 19.83 36.91
N LEU A 584 -8.80 20.11 37.71
CA LEU A 584 -7.51 19.41 37.74
C LEU A 584 -7.36 18.69 39.07
N ASN A 585 -7.36 17.36 39.05
CA ASN A 585 -7.19 16.52 40.24
C ASN A 585 -5.83 15.81 40.17
N VAL A 586 -5.01 15.94 41.22
CA VAL A 586 -3.62 15.44 41.23
C VAL A 586 -3.37 14.61 42.48
N GLU A 587 -3.22 13.30 42.32
CA GLU A 587 -2.91 12.39 43.42
C GLU A 587 -1.45 12.55 43.90
N ALA A 588 -1.25 12.33 45.21
CA ALA A 588 0.06 12.34 45.81
C ALA A 588 0.94 11.22 45.20
N GLY A 589 2.05 11.62 44.58
CA GLY A 589 2.90 10.72 43.79
C GLY A 589 2.89 11.02 42.29
N THR A 590 2.07 11.95 41.81
CA THR A 590 2.24 12.55 40.47
C THR A 590 3.52 13.37 40.40
N MET A 591 4.22 13.33 39.27
CA MET A 591 5.41 14.12 38.96
C MET A 591 5.06 15.35 38.12
N LEU A 592 5.62 16.50 38.46
CA LEU A 592 5.77 17.64 37.57
C LEU A 592 7.21 17.66 37.06
N GLU A 593 7.40 17.73 35.75
CA GLU A 593 8.70 17.85 35.09
C GLU A 593 8.76 19.16 34.30
N LEU A 594 9.83 19.93 34.47
CA LEU A 594 10.11 21.12 33.65
C LEU A 594 11.33 20.86 32.76
N ILE A 595 11.26 21.28 31.51
CA ILE A 595 12.35 21.13 30.53
C ILE A 595 12.69 22.51 29.97
N LEU A 596 13.97 22.88 29.97
CA LEU A 596 14.45 24.13 29.37
C LEU A 596 15.05 23.82 28.00
N LEU A 597 14.46 24.35 26.93
CA LEU A 597 14.91 24.12 25.55
C LEU A 597 15.97 25.13 25.11
N ASP A 598 16.77 24.78 24.10
CA ASP A 598 17.76 25.62 23.42
C ASP A 598 18.70 26.46 24.31
N GLY A 599 18.95 25.98 25.53
CA GLY A 599 19.77 26.68 26.53
C GLY A 599 19.09 27.88 27.19
N PHE A 600 17.76 27.99 27.10
CA PHE A 600 16.97 28.99 27.80
C PHE A 600 17.28 28.98 29.31
N GLN A 601 17.39 30.17 29.88
CA GLN A 601 17.63 30.39 31.31
C GLN A 601 16.69 31.49 31.82
N PRO A 602 15.57 31.10 32.46
CA PRO A 602 14.67 32.02 33.14
C PRO A 602 15.39 32.94 34.14
N LEU A 603 15.00 34.22 34.16
CA LEU A 603 15.54 35.27 35.01
C LEU A 603 14.61 35.58 36.18
N VAL A 604 15.15 36.12 37.29
CA VAL A 604 14.33 36.56 38.44
C VAL A 604 13.24 37.55 38.00
N GLY A 605 11.99 37.21 38.28
CA GLY A 605 10.81 37.99 37.89
C GLY A 605 10.02 37.37 36.72
N ASP A 606 10.62 36.44 35.97
CA ASP A 606 9.92 35.68 34.93
C ASP A 606 8.83 34.81 35.56
N HIS A 607 7.75 34.63 34.81
CA HIS A 607 6.57 33.86 35.18
C HIS A 607 5.99 33.16 33.96
N PHE A 608 5.53 31.94 34.16
CA PHE A 608 5.00 31.04 33.13
C PHE A 608 3.61 30.58 33.60
N ASP A 609 2.59 30.91 32.81
CA ASP A 609 1.20 30.57 33.08
C ASP A 609 0.85 29.26 32.37
N VAL A 610 1.20 28.14 32.99
CA VAL A 610 1.30 26.82 32.34
C VAL A 610 0.08 25.92 32.55
N LEU A 611 -0.86 26.32 33.41
CA LEU A 611 -2.06 25.55 33.75
C LEU A 611 -3.28 26.45 33.91
N ASP A 612 -4.33 26.23 33.12
CA ASP A 612 -5.66 26.76 33.43
C ASP A 612 -6.55 25.66 34.01
N PHE A 613 -7.35 25.99 35.03
CA PHE A 613 -8.36 25.10 35.60
C PHE A 613 -9.43 25.92 36.34
N THR A 614 -10.60 25.33 36.56
CA THR A 614 -11.67 25.91 37.40
C THR A 614 -11.56 25.53 38.88
N VAL A 615 -11.03 24.34 39.16
CA VAL A 615 -10.80 23.82 40.52
C VAL A 615 -9.54 22.94 40.50
N PHE A 616 -8.57 23.24 41.36
CA PHE A 616 -7.44 22.36 41.63
C PHE A 616 -7.72 21.51 42.88
N SER A 617 -7.40 20.21 42.85
CA SER A 617 -7.44 19.36 44.04
C SER A 617 -6.22 18.43 44.14
N GLY A 618 -5.79 18.17 45.36
CA GLY A 618 -4.62 17.33 45.65
C GLY A 618 -3.28 18.08 45.57
N GLN A 619 -2.20 17.39 45.20
CA GLN A 619 -0.86 17.97 45.05
C GLN A 619 0.09 17.04 44.26
N PHE A 620 1.01 17.62 43.50
CA PHE A 620 2.16 16.89 42.96
C PHE A 620 3.06 16.38 44.09
N GLY A 621 3.57 15.15 43.96
CA GLY A 621 4.48 14.53 44.94
C GLY A 621 5.94 14.88 44.69
N THR A 622 6.37 14.83 43.43
CA THR A 622 7.73 15.16 42.99
C THR A 622 7.67 16.32 42.01
N ILE A 623 8.58 17.28 42.16
CA ILE A 623 8.83 18.32 41.17
C ILE A 623 10.28 18.16 40.70
N GLU A 624 10.45 17.84 39.43
CA GLU A 624 11.74 17.74 38.75
C GLU A 624 11.91 18.99 37.88
N ALA A 625 12.86 19.85 38.25
CA ALA A 625 13.05 21.14 37.61
C ALA A 625 14.56 21.43 37.44
N PRO A 626 15.01 21.94 36.28
CA PRO A 626 16.42 22.22 36.03
C PRO A 626 16.96 23.28 36.99
N THR A 627 18.24 23.19 37.35
CA THR A 627 18.90 24.22 38.16
C THR A 627 19.04 25.50 37.34
N LEU A 628 18.56 26.63 37.87
CA LEU A 628 18.67 27.93 37.25
C LEU A 628 20.01 28.59 37.58
N ALA A 629 20.65 29.24 36.60
CA ALA A 629 21.90 29.94 36.82
C ALA A 629 21.77 31.17 37.76
N ASN A 630 20.62 31.83 37.74
CA ASN A 630 20.39 33.12 38.43
C ASN A 630 19.03 33.18 39.14
N GLY A 631 18.67 32.17 39.94
CA GLY A 631 17.43 32.19 40.72
C GLY A 631 17.05 30.83 41.29
N ASN A 632 15.86 30.77 41.89
CA ASN A 632 15.18 29.54 42.29
C ASN A 632 13.76 29.53 41.73
N TRP A 633 13.30 28.36 41.28
CA TRP A 633 11.89 28.13 40.95
C TRP A 633 10.97 28.42 42.15
N ASP A 634 9.84 29.04 41.87
CA ASP A 634 8.82 29.43 42.84
C ASP A 634 7.44 28.94 42.38
N PHE A 635 6.95 27.92 43.08
CA PHE A 635 5.67 27.25 42.78
C PHE A 635 4.51 27.76 43.67
N ARG A 636 4.69 28.85 44.42
CA ARG A 636 3.67 29.34 45.38
C ARG A 636 2.31 29.68 44.75
N ARG A 637 2.29 30.00 43.45
CA ARG A 637 1.07 30.32 42.68
C ARG A 637 0.60 29.16 41.80
N PHE A 638 1.33 28.05 41.74
CA PHE A 638 1.08 26.98 40.78
C PHE A 638 -0.24 26.25 41.03
N GLN A 639 -0.55 25.95 42.30
CA GLN A 639 -1.80 25.27 42.68
C GLN A 639 -3.02 26.20 42.74
N SER A 640 -2.83 27.52 42.72
CA SER A 640 -3.92 28.50 42.84
C SER A 640 -4.25 29.18 41.51
N ASP A 641 -3.22 29.52 40.75
CA ASP A 641 -3.28 30.35 39.55
C ASP A 641 -2.58 29.68 38.34
N GLY A 642 -2.10 28.43 38.46
CA GLY A 642 -1.33 27.76 37.40
C GLY A 642 0.09 28.26 37.15
N ILE A 643 0.50 29.33 37.84
CA ILE A 643 1.73 30.08 37.52
C ILE A 643 2.96 29.54 38.25
N ILE A 644 4.01 29.28 37.48
CA ILE A 644 5.38 29.03 37.94
C ILE A 644 6.17 30.34 37.79
N SER A 645 7.01 30.70 38.77
CA SER A 645 7.83 31.92 38.72
C SER A 645 9.30 31.66 39.03
N VAL A 646 10.16 32.64 38.75
CA VAL A 646 11.56 32.65 39.20
C VAL A 646 11.77 33.70 40.29
N SER A 647 12.30 33.26 41.42
CA SER A 647 12.61 34.09 42.58
C SER A 647 14.11 34.26 42.78
N ALA A 648 14.53 35.37 43.41
CA ALA A 648 15.92 35.55 43.81
C ALA A 648 16.30 34.56 44.91
N VAL A 649 17.52 34.00 44.84
CA VAL A 649 18.09 33.20 45.93
C VAL A 649 18.22 34.11 47.18
N PRO A 650 17.65 33.75 48.34
CA PRO A 650 17.81 34.56 49.55
C PRO A 650 19.27 34.54 50.02
N GLU A 651 20.00 35.65 49.85
CA GLU A 651 21.39 35.74 50.29
C GLU A 651 21.52 35.64 51.83
N PRO A 652 22.24 34.63 52.37
CA PRO A 652 22.52 34.57 53.81
C PRO A 652 23.37 35.77 54.28
N SER A 653 24.22 36.26 53.38
CA SER A 653 25.10 37.43 53.54
C SER A 653 24.33 38.70 53.89
N ALA A 654 23.17 38.96 53.29
CA ALA A 654 22.40 40.17 53.54
C ALA A 654 21.84 40.21 54.98
N LEU A 655 21.31 39.09 55.47
CA LEU A 655 20.82 38.95 56.85
C LEU A 655 21.96 39.02 57.88
N ILE A 656 23.09 38.34 57.61
CA ILE A 656 24.27 38.38 58.48
C ILE A 656 24.89 39.78 58.51
N ALA A 657 25.01 40.46 57.35
CA ALA A 657 25.48 41.83 57.28
C ALA A 657 24.54 42.81 58.01
N MET A 658 23.21 42.63 57.90
CA MET A 658 22.24 43.46 58.62
C MET A 658 22.35 43.25 60.15
N LEU A 659 22.53 42.01 60.61
CA LEU A 659 22.80 41.69 62.02
C LEU A 659 24.14 42.27 62.51
N LEU A 660 25.20 42.18 61.69
CA LEU A 660 26.51 42.79 61.98
C LEU A 660 26.47 44.32 61.99
N CYS A 661 25.63 44.96 61.17
CA CYS A 661 25.38 46.40 61.21
C CYS A 661 24.54 46.85 62.43
N LEU A 662 23.68 45.98 62.95
CA LEU A 662 22.91 46.25 64.18
C LEU A 662 23.75 46.07 65.46
N ALA A 663 24.79 45.21 65.44
CA ALA A 663 25.69 44.99 66.56
C ALA A 663 26.35 46.28 67.12
N PRO A 664 27.00 47.17 66.33
CA PRO A 664 27.55 48.42 66.84
C PRO A 664 26.48 49.38 67.37
N ILE A 665 25.26 49.36 66.81
CA ILE A 665 24.14 50.18 67.30
C ILE A 665 23.68 49.71 68.69
N MET A 666 23.60 48.40 68.92
CA MET A 666 23.29 47.84 70.25
C MET A 666 24.42 48.10 71.26
N ILE A 667 25.69 47.97 70.84
CA ILE A 667 26.86 48.30 71.69
C ILE A 667 26.88 49.79 72.05
N ALA A 668 26.59 50.69 71.11
CA ALA A 668 26.49 52.12 71.35
C ALA A 668 25.33 52.48 72.30
N ARG A 669 24.17 51.83 72.17
CA ARG A 669 23.05 51.95 73.14
C ARG A 669 23.43 51.48 74.53
N ARG A 670 24.20 50.39 74.67
CA ARG A 670 24.69 49.89 75.97
C ARG A 670 25.73 50.83 76.59
N ARG A 671 26.66 51.37 75.80
CA ARG A 671 27.63 52.39 76.25
C ARG A 671 26.96 53.69 76.70
N ARG A 672 25.94 54.18 75.98
CA ARG A 672 25.15 55.36 76.39
C ARG A 672 24.35 55.16 77.69
N LYS A 673 23.99 53.94 78.07
CA LYS A 673 23.40 53.66 79.39
C LYS A 673 24.44 53.68 80.52
N LEU A 674 25.66 53.22 80.26
CA LEU A 674 26.74 53.22 81.26
C LEU A 674 27.31 54.63 81.50
N GLN A 675 27.52 55.42 80.44
CA GLN A 675 27.99 56.81 80.58
C GLN A 675 26.99 57.78 81.25
N LYS A 676 25.75 57.34 81.51
CA LYS A 676 24.74 58.13 82.25
C LYS A 676 24.71 57.83 83.76
N ALA A 677 25.56 56.92 84.26
CA ALA A 677 25.62 56.53 85.67
C ALA A 677 26.77 57.18 86.46
N ASP A 678 27.80 57.72 85.78
CA ASP A 678 29.06 58.18 86.40
C ASP A 678 29.19 59.73 86.54
N SER A 679 28.13 60.50 86.28
CA SER A 679 28.19 61.98 86.23
C SER A 679 27.43 62.69 87.36
N SER A 680 27.34 62.10 88.55
CA SER A 680 26.58 62.67 89.68
C SER A 680 27.29 62.57 91.03
N ALA A 681 28.55 63.01 91.12
CA ALA A 681 29.26 63.15 92.41
C ALA A 681 30.46 64.13 92.35
N LEU A 682 30.24 65.47 92.40
CA LEU A 682 31.26 66.44 92.88
C LEU A 682 30.74 67.89 93.07
N THR A 683 30.12 68.15 94.22
CA THR A 683 29.97 69.44 94.98
C THR A 683 28.98 69.11 96.11
N THR A 684 29.20 69.35 97.39
CA THR A 684 29.83 70.49 98.07
C THR A 684 30.64 70.07 99.31
N LEU A 685 31.68 70.85 99.64
CA LEU A 685 32.48 70.70 100.86
C LEU A 685 32.30 71.96 101.73
N THR A 686 31.75 71.81 102.93
CA THR A 686 31.66 72.89 103.94
C THR A 686 31.94 72.34 105.33
N ALA A 687 33.00 72.83 105.98
CA ALA A 687 33.27 72.61 107.39
C ALA A 687 33.84 73.92 107.99
N PRO A 688 33.25 74.47 109.08
CA PRO A 688 33.74 75.69 109.70
C PRO A 688 34.79 75.42 110.78
N TYR A 689 35.93 76.08 110.64
CA TYR A 689 36.75 76.72 111.67
C TYR A 689 36.53 76.37 113.16
N ARG A 690 37.62 76.03 113.86
CA ARG A 690 38.01 76.67 115.14
C ARG A 690 39.51 76.55 115.43
N PRO A 691 40.15 77.51 116.14
CA PRO A 691 41.62 77.57 116.30
C PRO A 691 42.12 77.49 117.77
N PHE A 692 43.45 77.56 117.95
CA PHE A 692 44.22 77.71 119.22
C PHE A 692 44.27 76.47 120.15
N CYS A 693 45.38 76.14 120.84
CA CYS A 693 46.77 76.63 120.80
C CYS A 693 47.72 75.58 121.44
N SER A 694 49.04 75.87 121.39
CA SER A 694 50.19 75.23 122.09
C SER A 694 50.48 73.77 121.76
#